data_AF-A0A3B4ZRD2-F1
#
_entry.id   AF-A0A3B4ZRD2-F1
#
_cell.length_a   1.000
_cell.length_b   1.000
_cell.length_c   1.000
_cell.angle_alpha   90.00
_cell.angle_beta   90.00
_cell.angle_gamma   90.00
#
_symmetry.space_group_name_H-M   'P 1'
#
loop_
_entity.id
_entity.type
_entity.pdbx_description
1 polymer ?
#
loop_
_entity_poly.entity_id
_entity_poly.type
_entity_poly.pdbx_seq_one_letter_code
_entity_poly.pdbx_strand_id
1 'polypeptide(L)'
;MSGVASTLAKKRALAAGFGTNSNAVRYLNQDFAALRAQCRSAGKLFCDPTFPAAPEALGFNELGRSSYKVRGVTWKRPTELVSNPEFIVGGATRTDICQGALGDCWLLAAIASLTMNEYVMARVVPTDQGFGDDYAGIFHFQFWQFGEWVDVVIDDRLPVKDGELMFVHSAEGREFWSALLEKAYAKVNGCYEALSGGSTTEGFEDFTGGIAENYDLSRPPPNLFQIIRKALEAGALLGCSIDITSAADSEAVTRQKLVKGHAYSLTGAVEVNYRGRMEKLVRMRNPWGQVEWTGAWSDGFEPNEVTGRQETGSDLMSFNEFLRHYSRIEVCTLTPDAIDDDSVKHWSVSKFDGSWRRGSTAGGCRNHPYTFWMNPQFVIRLDEEDDDPDDGEVGCTFLVGLIQKNRRKLRKQGEDMHTVGFAIYEVRFQGQREVHLDKNFFLTHAQTARSETFINLREVSSRFKLPPGEYLIVPSTFEPHLNGDFCIRVFSEKQSETQGLFSKLAGDDMEISAAELKTIMNKIVAKRTDIKTDGFSMETCRTMVNLMDDSGNGKLGLGEFATLWKKVQRYLSIYKKNDLDNSGTMSTPEMRVAFKDAGFTLNNTIYQLLVARYSEPDMTIDFDNFVGCLMRLEMMFSE
;
A
#
# COMPACT_ATOMS: atom_id res chain seq x y z
N MET A 1 -25.93 10.10 -7.17
CA MET A 1 -26.40 8.70 -7.21
C MET A 1 -26.17 8.09 -5.83
N SER A 2 -27.14 7.38 -5.25
CA SER A 2 -26.99 6.73 -3.93
C SER A 2 -27.15 5.21 -4.04
N GLY A 3 -26.58 4.47 -3.08
CA GLY A 3 -26.71 3.01 -2.98
C GLY A 3 -25.83 2.23 -3.96
N VAL A 4 -26.30 1.04 -4.37
CA VAL A 4 -25.57 0.07 -5.19
C VAL A 4 -25.06 0.67 -6.51
N ALA A 5 -25.82 1.59 -7.11
CA ALA A 5 -25.42 2.30 -8.33
C ALA A 5 -24.14 3.14 -8.12
N SER A 6 -23.97 3.75 -6.95
CA SER A 6 -22.74 4.48 -6.61
C SER A 6 -21.55 3.54 -6.42
N THR A 7 -21.77 2.38 -5.79
CA THR A 7 -20.73 1.36 -5.62
C THR A 7 -20.31 0.76 -6.96
N LEU A 8 -21.27 0.48 -7.85
CA LEU A 8 -20.99 -0.04 -9.19
C LEU A 8 -20.29 1.00 -10.06
N ALA A 9 -20.72 2.27 -10.00
CA ALA A 9 -20.03 3.38 -10.68
C ALA A 9 -18.60 3.55 -10.15
N LYS A 10 -18.38 3.42 -8.84
CA LYS A 10 -17.05 3.45 -8.23
C LYS A 10 -16.17 2.28 -8.71
N LYS A 11 -16.71 1.05 -8.76
CA LYS A 11 -16.00 -0.12 -9.32
C LYS A 11 -15.64 0.09 -10.80
N ARG A 12 -16.55 0.65 -11.60
CA ARG A 12 -16.28 0.98 -13.01
C ARG A 12 -15.24 2.08 -13.16
N ALA A 13 -15.26 3.10 -12.30
CA ALA A 13 -14.27 4.16 -12.30
C ALA A 13 -12.88 3.62 -11.93
N LEU A 14 -12.77 2.78 -10.90
CA LEU A 14 -11.53 2.07 -10.56
C LEU A 14 -11.01 1.24 -11.75
N ALA A 15 -11.89 0.49 -12.41
CA ALA A 15 -11.53 -0.30 -13.59
C ALA A 15 -11.09 0.56 -14.78
N ALA A 16 -11.62 1.79 -14.89
CA ALA A 16 -11.19 2.79 -15.87
C ALA A 16 -9.95 3.60 -15.44
N GLY A 17 -9.26 3.16 -14.37
CA GLY A 17 -8.03 3.76 -13.88
C GLY A 17 -8.20 4.96 -12.96
N PHE A 18 -9.40 5.33 -12.51
CA PHE A 18 -9.56 6.39 -11.51
C PHE A 18 -9.11 5.92 -10.13
N GLY A 19 -8.36 6.75 -9.41
CA GLY A 19 -7.77 6.42 -8.10
C GLY A 19 -6.40 5.76 -8.18
N THR A 20 -5.84 5.60 -9.39
CA THR A 20 -4.44 5.17 -9.58
C THR A 20 -3.46 6.32 -9.36
N ASN A 21 -2.17 6.02 -9.44
CA ASN A 21 -1.15 7.05 -9.46
C ASN A 21 -1.40 8.03 -10.64
N SER A 22 -1.56 7.55 -11.87
CA SER A 22 -1.74 8.42 -13.04
C SER A 22 -3.05 9.23 -13.09
N ASN A 23 -4.09 8.83 -12.35
CA ASN A 23 -5.40 9.48 -12.41
C ASN A 23 -6.08 9.53 -11.03
N ALA A 24 -5.65 10.46 -10.18
CA ALA A 24 -6.20 10.65 -8.84
C ALA A 24 -7.67 11.10 -8.86
N VAL A 25 -8.46 10.61 -7.91
CA VAL A 25 -9.88 10.98 -7.75
C VAL A 25 -9.97 12.41 -7.25
N ARG A 26 -10.76 13.24 -7.92
CA ARG A 26 -11.02 14.62 -7.52
C ARG A 26 -11.85 14.69 -6.25
N TYR A 27 -11.26 15.14 -5.15
CA TYR A 27 -11.97 15.27 -3.89
C TYR A 27 -13.11 16.28 -4.02
N LEU A 28 -14.31 15.88 -3.62
CA LEU A 28 -15.53 16.69 -3.72
C LEU A 28 -15.80 17.23 -5.14
N ASN A 29 -15.30 16.54 -6.17
CA ASN A 29 -15.39 16.90 -7.59
C ASN A 29 -14.77 18.27 -7.94
N GLN A 30 -13.81 18.75 -7.14
CA GLN A 30 -13.06 19.97 -7.46
C GLN A 30 -11.91 19.65 -8.41
N ASP A 31 -11.79 20.42 -9.50
CA ASP A 31 -10.71 20.30 -10.49
C ASP A 31 -9.78 21.51 -10.34
N PHE A 32 -8.52 21.27 -9.96
CA PHE A 32 -7.54 22.32 -9.72
C PHE A 32 -7.35 23.23 -10.95
N ALA A 33 -7.10 22.65 -12.12
CA ALA A 33 -6.80 23.39 -13.33
C ALA A 33 -7.99 24.25 -13.78
N ALA A 34 -9.20 23.69 -13.76
CA ALA A 34 -10.41 24.39 -14.14
C ALA A 34 -10.75 25.53 -13.16
N LEU A 35 -10.65 25.28 -11.85
CA LEU A 35 -10.91 26.30 -10.83
C LEU A 35 -9.86 27.42 -10.86
N ARG A 36 -8.58 27.09 -11.07
CA ARG A 36 -7.49 28.07 -11.24
C ARG A 36 -7.74 28.94 -12.47
N ALA A 37 -8.06 28.34 -13.62
CA ALA A 37 -8.37 29.07 -14.84
C ALA A 37 -9.59 29.99 -14.67
N GLN A 38 -10.64 29.50 -14.02
CA GLN A 38 -11.83 30.30 -13.73
C GLN A 38 -11.50 31.51 -12.85
N CYS A 39 -10.76 31.33 -11.76
CA CYS A 39 -10.37 32.40 -10.86
C CYS A 39 -9.52 33.47 -11.57
N ARG A 40 -8.55 33.04 -12.39
CA ARG A 40 -7.73 33.95 -13.22
C ARG A 40 -8.56 34.75 -14.21
N SER A 41 -9.46 34.09 -14.94
CA SER A 41 -10.34 34.76 -15.91
C SER A 41 -11.25 35.81 -15.26
N ALA A 42 -11.64 35.59 -14.00
CA ALA A 42 -12.49 36.48 -13.24
C ALA A 42 -11.71 37.57 -12.46
N GLY A 43 -10.37 37.53 -12.44
CA GLY A 43 -9.53 38.43 -11.65
C GLY A 43 -9.79 38.31 -10.14
N LYS A 44 -10.10 37.11 -9.65
CA LYS A 44 -10.43 36.84 -8.24
C LYS A 44 -9.57 35.74 -7.67
N LEU A 45 -9.31 35.80 -6.37
CA LEU A 45 -8.67 34.70 -5.65
C LEU A 45 -9.69 33.64 -5.27
N PHE A 46 -9.28 32.37 -5.33
CA PHE A 46 -10.12 31.24 -4.99
C PHE A 46 -10.51 31.28 -3.51
N CYS A 47 -11.79 31.03 -3.25
CA CYS A 47 -12.34 30.85 -1.92
C CYS A 47 -13.01 29.48 -1.92
N ASP A 48 -12.46 28.53 -1.18
CA ASP A 48 -12.94 27.16 -1.18
C ASP A 48 -14.33 27.08 -0.53
N PRO A 49 -15.38 26.69 -1.30
CA PRO A 49 -16.73 26.57 -0.75
C PRO A 49 -16.88 25.31 0.12
N THR A 50 -15.97 24.34 -0.01
CA THR A 50 -16.07 23.05 0.67
C THR A 50 -15.26 22.98 1.98
N PHE A 51 -14.34 23.93 2.17
CA PHE A 51 -13.56 24.08 3.40
C PHE A 51 -13.40 25.57 3.72
N PRO A 52 -14.49 26.23 4.16
CA PRO A 52 -14.52 27.67 4.34
C PRO A 52 -13.58 28.11 5.47
N ALA A 53 -13.05 29.33 5.34
CA ALA A 53 -12.30 30.03 6.37
C ALA A 53 -13.22 30.42 7.55
N ALA A 54 -13.64 29.43 8.33
CA ALA A 54 -14.64 29.52 9.38
C ALA A 54 -14.26 28.63 10.58
N PRO A 55 -14.80 28.88 11.78
CA PRO A 55 -14.48 28.08 12.97
C PRO A 55 -14.71 26.58 12.80
N GLU A 56 -15.66 26.18 11.97
CA GLU A 56 -15.98 24.77 11.70
C GLU A 56 -14.83 24.03 10.99
N ALA A 57 -13.97 24.75 10.27
CA ALA A 57 -12.76 24.18 9.67
C ALA A 57 -11.64 23.99 10.71
N LEU A 58 -11.64 24.76 11.80
CA LEU A 58 -10.68 24.61 12.89
C LEU A 58 -11.02 23.40 13.75
N GLY A 59 -12.29 23.22 14.14
CA GLY A 59 -12.65 22.12 15.01
C GLY A 59 -14.09 22.13 15.51
N PHE A 60 -14.34 21.28 16.50
CA PHE A 60 -15.65 20.98 17.05
C PHE A 60 -15.68 20.96 18.59
N ASN A 61 -14.54 20.86 19.27
CA ASN A 61 -14.44 20.85 20.72
C ASN A 61 -13.34 21.82 21.20
N GLU A 62 -12.09 21.36 21.33
CA GLU A 62 -10.94 22.16 21.77
C GLU A 62 -10.62 23.32 20.82
N LEU A 63 -10.89 23.13 19.53
CA LEU A 63 -10.80 24.18 18.50
C LEU A 63 -12.17 24.54 17.93
N GLY A 64 -13.25 24.19 18.65
CA GLY A 64 -14.61 24.56 18.28
C GLY A 64 -14.90 26.05 18.50
N ARG A 65 -16.00 26.53 17.91
CA ARG A 65 -16.41 27.95 17.91
C ARG A 65 -16.48 28.62 19.30
N SER A 66 -16.79 27.85 20.35
CA SER A 66 -16.90 28.35 21.72
C SER A 66 -15.57 28.34 22.49
N SER A 67 -14.53 27.71 21.94
CA SER A 67 -13.24 27.57 22.60
C SER A 67 -12.52 28.90 22.73
N TYR A 68 -11.84 29.11 23.86
CA TYR A 68 -10.97 30.27 24.03
C TYR A 68 -9.74 30.21 23.12
N LYS A 69 -9.32 29.00 22.69
CA LYS A 69 -8.15 28.80 21.83
C LYS A 69 -8.31 29.48 20.47
N VAL A 70 -9.54 29.51 19.94
CA VAL A 70 -9.86 30.10 18.62
C VAL A 70 -10.28 31.58 18.66
N ARG A 71 -10.37 32.19 19.85
CA ARG A 71 -10.66 33.63 19.95
C ARG A 71 -9.52 34.44 19.36
N GLY A 72 -9.85 35.42 18.53
CA GLY A 72 -8.88 36.26 17.83
C GLY A 72 -8.21 35.60 16.62
N VAL A 73 -8.58 34.36 16.28
CA VAL A 73 -8.08 33.72 15.06
C VAL A 73 -8.70 34.40 13.84
N THR A 74 -7.83 34.76 12.90
CA THR A 74 -8.19 35.30 11.60
C THR A 74 -7.62 34.40 10.51
N TRP A 75 -8.18 34.46 9.31
CA TRP A 75 -7.69 33.69 8.17
C TRP A 75 -7.00 34.64 7.20
N LYS A 76 -5.71 34.45 6.97
CA LYS A 76 -4.90 35.30 6.09
C LYS A 76 -4.21 34.47 5.03
N ARG A 77 -3.99 35.07 3.86
CA ARG A 77 -3.17 34.45 2.80
C ARG A 77 -1.68 34.71 3.05
N PRO A 78 -0.77 33.87 2.55
CA PRO A 78 0.67 34.14 2.56
C PRO A 78 1.04 35.53 2.05
N THR A 79 0.37 36.01 0.99
CA THR A 79 0.56 37.36 0.42
C THR A 79 0.17 38.51 1.35
N GLU A 80 -0.57 38.24 2.42
CA GLU A 80 -0.95 39.22 3.45
C GLU A 80 -0.02 39.17 4.67
N LEU A 81 0.81 38.12 4.78
CA LEU A 81 1.73 37.88 5.90
C LEU A 81 3.14 38.33 5.57
N VAL A 82 3.61 38.03 4.35
CA VAL A 82 4.96 38.34 3.89
C VAL A 82 4.95 38.97 2.50
N SER A 83 6.00 39.73 2.17
CA SER A 83 6.09 40.48 0.91
C SER A 83 6.42 39.62 -0.32
N ASN A 84 7.10 38.49 -0.14
CA ASN A 84 7.47 37.57 -1.22
C ASN A 84 7.26 36.12 -0.76
N PRO A 85 5.99 35.66 -0.68
CA PRO A 85 5.71 34.29 -0.30
C PRO A 85 6.21 33.35 -1.40
N GLU A 86 6.87 32.28 -1.00
CA GLU A 86 7.28 31.18 -1.87
C GLU A 86 6.59 29.90 -1.45
N PHE A 87 6.35 29.03 -2.44
CA PHE A 87 5.71 27.75 -2.15
C PHE A 87 6.73 26.80 -1.52
N ILE A 88 7.86 26.61 -2.21
CA ILE A 88 9.03 25.83 -1.76
C ILE A 88 10.29 26.66 -2.03
N VAL A 89 11.20 26.76 -1.05
CA VAL A 89 12.45 27.54 -1.13
C VAL A 89 13.65 26.60 -1.08
N GLY A 90 14.43 26.48 -2.16
CA GLY A 90 15.67 25.70 -2.15
C GLY A 90 15.48 24.17 -2.07
N GLY A 91 14.26 23.69 -2.36
CA GLY A 91 13.84 22.29 -2.21
C GLY A 91 12.99 22.11 -0.96
N ALA A 92 12.08 21.13 -0.98
CA ALA A 92 11.27 20.84 0.20
C ALA A 92 12.12 20.04 1.19
N THR A 93 12.48 20.68 2.29
CA THR A 93 13.34 20.08 3.29
C THR A 93 12.61 19.88 4.61
N ARG A 94 13.14 18.99 5.42
CA ARG A 94 12.59 18.73 6.75
C ARG A 94 12.57 19.96 7.65
N THR A 95 13.46 20.94 7.45
CA THR A 95 13.50 22.19 8.26
C THR A 95 12.30 23.10 8.05
N ASP A 96 11.49 22.82 7.03
CA ASP A 96 10.29 23.59 6.67
C ASP A 96 9.08 23.21 7.55
N ILE A 97 9.30 22.34 8.54
CA ILE A 97 8.27 21.70 9.34
C ILE A 97 8.59 21.97 10.81
N CYS A 98 7.86 22.94 11.38
CA CYS A 98 7.79 23.25 12.80
C CYS A 98 6.34 23.11 13.28
N GLN A 99 6.15 22.42 14.40
CA GLN A 99 4.81 22.22 14.98
C GLN A 99 4.24 23.50 15.57
N GLY A 100 2.98 23.78 15.22
CA GLY A 100 2.19 24.83 15.85
C GLY A 100 1.43 24.34 17.08
N ALA A 101 0.26 24.91 17.33
CA ALA A 101 -0.53 24.68 18.54
C ALA A 101 -1.42 23.41 18.50
N LEU A 102 -1.28 22.55 17.49
CA LEU A 102 -2.07 21.33 17.30
C LEU A 102 -1.26 20.10 17.71
N GLY A 103 -1.90 19.12 18.34
CA GLY A 103 -1.28 17.86 18.77
C GLY A 103 -1.17 16.82 17.65
N ASP A 104 -0.66 17.23 16.49
CA ASP A 104 -0.54 16.40 15.29
C ASP A 104 0.91 16.11 14.90
N CYS A 105 1.81 16.08 15.88
CA CYS A 105 3.23 15.71 15.73
C CYS A 105 3.47 14.47 14.85
N TRP A 106 2.58 13.48 14.91
CA TRP A 106 2.59 12.28 14.08
C TRP A 106 2.53 12.59 12.57
N LEU A 107 1.74 13.59 12.18
CA LEU A 107 1.64 14.02 10.79
C LEU A 107 2.92 14.75 10.38
N LEU A 108 3.47 15.60 11.24
CA LEU A 108 4.68 16.35 10.94
C LEU A 108 5.91 15.45 10.83
N ALA A 109 6.02 14.43 11.69
CA ALA A 109 7.02 13.39 11.54
C ALA A 109 6.87 12.65 10.21
N ALA A 110 5.63 12.40 9.77
CA ALA A 110 5.37 11.80 8.47
C ALA A 110 5.81 12.71 7.31
N ILE A 111 5.47 14.00 7.37
CA ILE A 111 5.86 14.99 6.36
C ILE A 111 7.39 15.16 6.34
N ALA A 112 8.05 15.13 7.49
CA ALA A 112 9.49 15.26 7.57
C ALA A 112 10.24 14.03 7.03
N SER A 113 9.67 12.83 7.16
CA SER A 113 10.21 11.65 6.47
C SER A 113 9.92 11.71 4.97
N LEU A 114 8.78 12.26 4.55
CA LEU A 114 8.41 12.42 3.13
C LEU A 114 9.46 13.23 2.36
N THR A 115 10.04 14.29 2.96
CA THR A 115 11.09 15.09 2.31
C THR A 115 12.37 14.30 2.02
N MET A 116 12.55 13.10 2.59
CA MET A 116 13.70 12.23 2.30
C MET A 116 13.56 11.48 0.98
N ASN A 117 12.36 11.47 0.38
CA ASN A 117 12.10 10.79 -0.88
C ASN A 117 11.44 11.77 -1.87
N GLU A 118 12.26 12.34 -2.77
CA GLU A 118 11.81 13.35 -3.74
C GLU A 118 10.69 12.85 -4.65
N TYR A 119 10.67 11.57 -4.99
CA TYR A 119 9.63 10.99 -5.86
C TYR A 119 8.27 10.96 -5.16
N VAL A 120 8.23 10.43 -3.93
CA VAL A 120 7.00 10.41 -3.13
C VAL A 120 6.59 11.85 -2.77
N MET A 121 7.55 12.74 -2.51
CA MET A 121 7.27 14.14 -2.22
C MET A 121 6.61 14.85 -3.41
N ALA A 122 7.18 14.74 -4.61
CA ALA A 122 6.60 15.33 -5.83
C ALA A 122 5.22 14.75 -6.17
N ARG A 123 4.94 13.53 -5.70
CA ARG A 123 3.62 12.91 -5.82
C ARG A 123 2.59 13.57 -4.90
N VAL A 124 2.91 13.74 -3.62
CA VAL A 124 1.99 14.33 -2.63
C VAL A 124 1.86 15.84 -2.81
N VAL A 125 2.95 16.50 -3.17
CA VAL A 125 3.07 17.94 -3.37
C VAL A 125 3.48 18.21 -4.82
N PRO A 126 2.50 18.32 -5.74
CA PRO A 126 2.75 18.66 -7.12
C PRO A 126 3.55 19.96 -7.27
N THR A 127 4.45 19.99 -8.25
CA THR A 127 5.39 21.11 -8.49
C THR A 127 4.86 22.16 -9.47
N ASP A 128 3.66 21.99 -10.01
CA ASP A 128 2.99 22.87 -10.98
C ASP A 128 2.20 24.03 -10.33
N GLN A 129 2.54 24.37 -9.09
CA GLN A 129 1.88 25.37 -8.26
C GLN A 129 2.89 26.30 -7.56
N GLY A 130 2.45 27.53 -7.29
CA GLY A 130 3.30 28.55 -6.67
C GLY A 130 2.62 29.92 -6.58
N PHE A 131 3.37 30.91 -6.06
CA PHE A 131 2.92 32.30 -5.91
C PHE A 131 3.35 33.21 -7.09
N GLY A 132 3.83 32.63 -8.20
CA GLY A 132 4.24 33.37 -9.40
C GLY A 132 3.06 33.83 -10.28
N ASP A 133 3.32 34.01 -11.58
CA ASP A 133 2.38 34.64 -12.53
C ASP A 133 1.02 33.91 -12.69
N ASP A 134 0.98 32.62 -12.37
CA ASP A 134 -0.22 31.78 -12.44
C ASP A 134 -1.02 31.74 -11.12
N TYR A 135 -0.63 32.54 -10.13
CA TYR A 135 -1.26 32.61 -8.82
C TYR A 135 -2.75 33.01 -8.92
N ALA A 136 -3.59 32.23 -8.25
CA ALA A 136 -5.02 32.52 -8.07
C ALA A 136 -5.52 32.18 -6.66
N GLY A 137 -4.61 32.10 -5.66
CA GLY A 137 -4.94 31.74 -4.29
C GLY A 137 -5.49 30.31 -4.13
N ILE A 138 -5.03 29.39 -4.97
CA ILE A 138 -5.49 27.99 -5.08
C ILE A 138 -4.28 27.06 -5.21
N PHE A 139 -4.31 25.94 -4.49
CA PHE A 139 -3.28 24.90 -4.47
C PHE A 139 -3.95 23.52 -4.42
N HIS A 140 -3.20 22.46 -4.70
CA HIS A 140 -3.68 21.09 -4.58
C HIS A 140 -2.59 20.13 -4.09
N PHE A 141 -3.05 19.04 -3.50
CA PHE A 141 -2.22 18.00 -2.90
C PHE A 141 -2.85 16.64 -3.13
N GLN A 142 -2.03 15.59 -3.17
CA GLN A 142 -2.51 14.24 -3.42
C GLN A 142 -2.27 13.36 -2.22
N PHE A 143 -3.33 12.71 -1.75
CA PHE A 143 -3.25 11.76 -0.64
C PHE A 143 -3.80 10.42 -1.08
N TRP A 144 -3.12 9.36 -0.68
CA TRP A 144 -3.68 8.03 -0.72
C TRP A 144 -4.75 7.91 0.37
N GLN A 145 -5.92 7.41 0.02
CA GLN A 145 -7.06 7.24 0.92
C GLN A 145 -7.68 5.86 0.70
N PHE A 146 -7.34 4.93 1.58
CA PHE A 146 -7.95 3.59 1.63
C PHE A 146 -7.87 2.83 0.29
N GLY A 147 -6.72 2.93 -0.37
CA GLY A 147 -6.40 2.25 -1.63
C GLY A 147 -6.78 3.00 -2.89
N GLU A 148 -6.91 4.33 -2.82
CA GLU A 148 -7.14 5.22 -3.96
C GLU A 148 -6.38 6.52 -3.75
N TRP A 149 -5.71 7.03 -4.78
CA TRP A 149 -5.18 8.39 -4.75
C TRP A 149 -6.29 9.43 -4.95
N VAL A 150 -6.25 10.48 -4.15
CA VAL A 150 -7.26 11.54 -4.10
C VAL A 150 -6.57 12.89 -4.21
N ASP A 151 -6.98 13.70 -5.20
CA ASP A 151 -6.51 15.06 -5.43
C ASP A 151 -7.39 16.06 -4.68
N VAL A 152 -6.77 16.89 -3.84
CA VAL A 152 -7.44 17.77 -2.87
C VAL A 152 -7.05 19.20 -3.14
N VAL A 153 -8.00 19.96 -3.66
CA VAL A 153 -7.87 21.40 -3.90
C VAL A 153 -8.13 22.17 -2.62
N ILE A 154 -7.35 23.21 -2.34
CA ILE A 154 -7.59 24.17 -1.25
C ILE A 154 -7.33 25.60 -1.74
N ASP A 155 -7.89 26.59 -1.03
CA ASP A 155 -7.33 27.95 -1.08
C ASP A 155 -6.16 28.10 -0.10
N ASP A 156 -5.43 29.20 -0.18
CA ASP A 156 -4.25 29.48 0.66
C ASP A 156 -4.54 30.30 1.93
N ARG A 157 -5.79 30.44 2.35
CA ARG A 157 -6.09 31.13 3.63
C ARG A 157 -5.67 30.25 4.80
N LEU A 158 -4.76 30.71 5.64
CA LEU A 158 -4.26 29.97 6.79
C LEU A 158 -4.74 30.60 8.11
N PRO A 159 -5.01 29.79 9.15
CA PRO A 159 -5.34 30.30 10.48
C PRO A 159 -4.16 31.02 11.13
N VAL A 160 -4.41 32.27 11.53
CA VAL A 160 -3.41 33.17 12.10
C VAL A 160 -3.94 33.74 13.42
N LYS A 161 -3.09 33.71 14.43
CA LYS A 161 -3.37 34.28 15.75
C LYS A 161 -2.22 35.16 16.16
N ASP A 162 -2.53 36.37 16.63
CA ASP A 162 -1.53 37.35 17.07
C ASP A 162 -0.44 37.68 16.01
N GLY A 163 -0.77 37.50 14.73
CA GLY A 163 0.13 37.78 13.60
C GLY A 163 0.94 36.56 13.13
N GLU A 164 0.89 35.44 13.84
CA GLU A 164 1.65 34.22 13.54
C GLU A 164 0.74 33.07 13.08
N LEU A 165 1.28 32.16 12.28
CA LEU A 165 0.58 30.95 11.86
C LEU A 165 0.28 30.07 13.09
N MET A 166 -0.97 29.61 13.20
CA MET A 166 -1.40 28.83 14.36
C MET A 166 -0.91 27.37 14.33
N PHE A 167 -0.67 26.83 13.14
CA PHE A 167 -0.35 25.42 12.91
C PHE A 167 1.03 25.27 12.24
N VAL A 168 1.24 24.25 11.41
CA VAL A 168 2.54 24.00 10.76
C VAL A 168 3.03 25.23 10.02
N HIS A 169 4.33 25.51 10.16
CA HIS A 169 5.02 26.58 9.45
C HIS A 169 6.51 26.24 9.26
N SER A 170 7.14 26.91 8.30
CA SER A 170 8.58 26.84 8.04
C SER A 170 9.34 27.85 8.90
N ALA A 171 10.53 27.47 9.37
CA ALA A 171 11.44 28.36 10.10
C ALA A 171 11.99 29.50 9.21
N GLU A 172 12.03 29.32 7.89
CA GLU A 172 12.44 30.34 6.91
C GLU A 172 11.42 31.50 6.83
N GLY A 173 10.18 31.28 7.29
CA GLY A 173 9.14 32.30 7.46
C GLY A 173 8.45 32.78 6.18
N ARG A 174 9.04 32.57 4.99
CA ARG A 174 8.45 32.93 3.69
C ARG A 174 8.00 31.73 2.84
N GLU A 175 8.09 30.52 3.38
CA GLU A 175 7.76 29.27 2.71
C GLU A 175 6.49 28.64 3.30
N PHE A 176 5.59 28.14 2.44
CA PHE A 176 4.22 27.81 2.85
C PHE A 176 3.69 26.42 2.42
N TRP A 177 4.46 25.61 1.68
CA TRP A 177 3.97 24.30 1.22
C TRP A 177 3.52 23.39 2.38
N SER A 178 4.26 23.37 3.49
CA SER A 178 3.99 22.49 4.63
C SER A 178 2.69 22.88 5.35
N ALA A 179 2.47 24.19 5.54
CA ALA A 179 1.23 24.74 6.10
C ALA A 179 0.01 24.45 5.20
N LEU A 180 0.18 24.53 3.89
CA LEU A 180 -0.87 24.25 2.91
C LEU A 180 -1.16 22.74 2.81
N LEU A 181 -0.13 21.89 2.91
CA LEU A 181 -0.28 20.44 2.94
C LEU A 181 -1.09 19.99 4.15
N GLU A 182 -0.75 20.50 5.34
CA GLU A 182 -1.50 20.24 6.58
C GLU A 182 -2.97 20.69 6.43
N LYS A 183 -3.22 21.87 5.83
CA LYS A 183 -4.58 22.34 5.55
C LYS A 183 -5.36 21.39 4.64
N ALA A 184 -4.73 20.92 3.56
CA ALA A 184 -5.37 19.98 2.64
C ALA A 184 -5.69 18.65 3.34
N TYR A 185 -4.79 18.19 4.20
CA TYR A 185 -5.01 16.98 5.00
C TYR A 185 -6.10 17.16 6.07
N ALA A 186 -6.17 18.33 6.71
CA ALA A 186 -7.26 18.72 7.61
C ALA A 186 -8.61 18.71 6.88
N LYS A 187 -8.65 19.23 5.64
CA LYS A 187 -9.85 19.20 4.79
C LYS A 187 -10.31 17.78 4.46
N VAL A 188 -9.39 16.88 4.12
CA VAL A 188 -9.73 15.46 3.88
C VAL A 188 -10.31 14.83 5.13
N ASN A 189 -9.81 15.17 6.30
CA ASN A 189 -10.27 14.64 7.59
C ASN A 189 -11.46 15.40 8.20
N GLY A 190 -11.84 16.53 7.62
CA GLY A 190 -13.02 17.33 7.92
C GLY A 190 -12.75 18.64 8.67
N CYS A 191 -11.72 18.72 9.51
CA CYS A 191 -11.28 19.93 10.22
C CYS A 191 -9.86 19.71 10.80
N TYR A 192 -9.18 20.78 11.22
CA TYR A 192 -7.85 20.70 11.85
C TYR A 192 -7.87 19.86 13.13
N GLU A 193 -8.85 20.04 14.01
CA GLU A 193 -8.96 19.29 15.27
C GLU A 193 -9.06 17.76 15.06
N ALA A 194 -9.55 17.31 13.91
CA ALA A 194 -9.61 15.88 13.59
C ALA A 194 -8.22 15.24 13.40
N LEU A 195 -7.17 16.05 13.22
CA LEU A 195 -5.78 15.60 13.11
C LEU A 195 -5.11 15.39 14.48
N SER A 196 -5.68 15.93 15.56
CA SER A 196 -5.09 15.79 16.90
C SER A 196 -5.03 14.33 17.34
N GLY A 197 -3.84 13.82 17.66
CA GLY A 197 -3.62 12.43 18.06
C GLY A 197 -3.76 11.43 16.91
N GLY A 198 -2.67 10.71 16.63
CA GLY A 198 -2.53 9.72 15.56
C GLY A 198 -1.19 9.01 15.64
N SER A 199 -0.97 8.04 14.74
CA SER A 199 0.33 7.39 14.53
C SER A 199 0.96 7.87 13.23
N THR A 200 2.30 7.96 13.19
CA THR A 200 3.05 8.36 11.97
C THR A 200 2.75 7.44 10.81
N THR A 201 2.47 6.15 11.09
CA THR A 201 2.01 5.17 10.09
C THR A 201 0.83 5.66 9.27
N GLU A 202 -0.12 6.38 9.89
CA GLU A 202 -1.28 6.92 9.17
C GLU A 202 -0.86 7.93 8.10
N GLY A 203 0.10 8.79 8.43
CA GLY A 203 0.64 9.78 7.51
C GLY A 203 1.47 9.12 6.43
N PHE A 204 2.33 8.16 6.79
CA PHE A 204 3.13 7.43 5.81
C PHE A 204 2.26 6.74 4.77
N GLU A 205 1.22 6.02 5.18
CA GLU A 205 0.29 5.35 4.27
C GLU A 205 -0.45 6.35 3.38
N ASP A 206 -0.90 7.48 3.94
CA ASP A 206 -1.63 8.49 3.17
C ASP A 206 -0.73 9.29 2.23
N PHE A 207 0.59 9.30 2.45
CA PHE A 207 1.57 9.92 1.56
C PHE A 207 2.14 8.96 0.53
N THR A 208 2.07 7.65 0.76
CA THR A 208 2.78 6.67 -0.08
C THR A 208 1.86 5.64 -0.73
N GLY A 209 0.72 5.32 -0.14
CA GLY A 209 -0.02 4.10 -0.43
C GLY A 209 0.70 2.80 -0.02
N GLY A 210 1.81 2.94 0.70
CA GLY A 210 2.65 1.89 1.22
C GLY A 210 1.99 1.11 2.36
N ILE A 211 2.71 0.12 2.88
CA ILE A 211 2.31 -0.62 4.08
C ILE A 211 3.24 -0.31 5.23
N ALA A 212 2.65 0.04 6.38
CA ALA A 212 3.38 0.26 7.59
C ALA A 212 3.50 -1.02 8.44
N GLU A 213 4.72 -1.27 8.94
CA GLU A 213 5.04 -2.28 9.95
C GLU A 213 5.50 -1.59 11.23
N ASN A 214 5.17 -2.18 12.38
CA ASN A 214 5.58 -1.67 13.68
C ASN A 214 6.50 -2.69 14.37
N TYR A 215 7.64 -2.23 14.86
CA TYR A 215 8.59 -3.03 15.64
C TYR A 215 8.64 -2.52 17.09
N ASP A 216 8.39 -3.42 18.04
CA ASP A 216 8.54 -3.16 19.47
C ASP A 216 10.03 -3.27 19.89
N LEU A 217 10.60 -2.17 20.39
CA LEU A 217 12.01 -2.10 20.77
C LEU A 217 12.31 -2.71 22.14
N SER A 218 11.30 -3.11 22.90
CA SER A 218 11.49 -3.96 24.08
C SER A 218 11.84 -5.40 23.68
N ARG A 219 11.50 -5.82 22.46
CA ARG A 219 11.79 -7.15 21.90
C ARG A 219 12.17 -7.04 20.41
N PRO A 220 13.27 -6.34 20.09
CA PRO A 220 13.66 -6.09 18.71
C PRO A 220 14.17 -7.38 18.06
N PRO A 221 13.94 -7.59 16.75
CA PRO A 221 14.55 -8.69 16.04
C PRO A 221 16.10 -8.52 16.02
N PRO A 222 16.89 -9.60 16.06
CA PRO A 222 18.36 -9.51 16.15
C PRO A 222 19.01 -8.71 15.02
N ASN A 223 18.38 -8.69 13.84
CA ASN A 223 18.80 -8.01 12.63
C ASN A 223 18.16 -6.62 12.44
N LEU A 224 17.49 -6.04 13.45
CA LEU A 224 16.75 -4.78 13.32
C LEU A 224 17.55 -3.63 12.69
N PHE A 225 18.82 -3.45 13.06
CA PHE A 225 19.66 -2.41 12.45
C PHE A 225 19.81 -2.57 10.93
N GLN A 226 19.93 -3.81 10.46
CA GLN A 226 20.00 -4.11 9.02
C GLN A 226 18.66 -3.87 8.32
N ILE A 227 17.54 -4.19 8.99
CA ILE A 227 16.19 -3.89 8.50
C ILE A 227 16.04 -2.38 8.29
N ILE A 228 16.39 -1.56 9.30
CA ILE A 228 16.34 -0.10 9.23
C ILE A 228 17.18 0.42 8.06
N ARG A 229 18.44 -0.02 7.96
CA ARG A 229 19.35 0.43 6.92
C ARG A 229 18.83 0.11 5.52
N LYS A 230 18.42 -1.15 5.28
CA LYS A 230 17.85 -1.58 4.00
C LYS A 230 16.56 -0.83 3.66
N ALA A 231 15.70 -0.57 4.64
CA ALA A 231 14.47 0.17 4.43
C ALA A 231 14.76 1.62 4.00
N LEU A 232 15.70 2.30 4.66
CA LEU A 232 16.14 3.65 4.29
C LEU A 232 16.77 3.68 2.88
N GLU A 233 17.61 2.69 2.55
CA GLU A 233 18.21 2.55 1.22
C GLU A 233 17.15 2.31 0.13
N ALA A 234 16.07 1.60 0.45
CA ALA A 234 14.93 1.38 -0.43
C ALA A 234 13.94 2.55 -0.48
N GLY A 235 14.25 3.68 0.17
CA GLY A 235 13.42 4.88 0.19
C GLY A 235 12.17 4.77 1.07
N ALA A 236 12.07 3.76 1.93
CA ALA A 236 10.98 3.62 2.89
C ALA A 236 10.93 4.81 3.86
N LEU A 237 9.72 5.13 4.34
CA LEU A 237 9.55 6.17 5.35
C LEU A 237 9.61 5.55 6.74
N LEU A 238 10.52 6.02 7.58
CA LEU A 238 10.69 5.49 8.94
C LEU A 238 10.37 6.54 9.99
N GLY A 239 9.67 6.11 11.02
CA GLY A 239 9.34 6.87 12.22
C GLY A 239 9.70 6.09 13.47
N CYS A 240 9.82 6.79 14.59
CA CYS A 240 10.00 6.17 15.89
C CYS A 240 9.35 7.02 16.98
N SER A 241 9.02 6.38 18.11
CA SER A 241 8.37 7.06 19.22
C SER A 241 8.79 6.50 20.57
N ILE A 242 8.56 7.29 21.61
CA ILE A 242 8.75 6.91 23.01
C ILE A 242 7.38 6.81 23.66
N ASP A 243 7.05 5.64 24.20
CA ASP A 243 5.77 5.40 24.84
C ASP A 243 5.62 6.22 26.13
N ILE A 244 4.39 6.63 26.41
CA ILE A 244 4.02 7.31 27.65
C ILE A 244 3.57 6.29 28.70
N THR A 245 3.96 6.51 29.95
CA THR A 245 3.52 5.70 31.09
C THR A 245 2.20 6.17 31.69
N SER A 246 1.83 7.43 31.42
CA SER A 246 0.58 8.05 31.83
C SER A 246 0.20 9.18 30.88
N ALA A 247 -1.07 9.59 30.87
CA ALA A 247 -1.52 10.73 30.05
C ALA A 247 -0.79 12.05 30.41
N ALA A 248 -0.31 12.17 31.65
CA ALA A 248 0.47 13.33 32.09
C ALA A 248 1.89 13.38 31.49
N ASP A 249 2.38 12.25 30.96
CA ASP A 249 3.68 12.16 30.30
C ASP A 249 3.61 12.52 28.80
N SER A 250 2.43 12.84 28.27
CA SER A 250 2.26 13.28 26.87
C SER A 250 3.04 14.56 26.62
N GLU A 251 3.92 14.53 25.61
CA GLU A 251 4.84 15.62 25.26
C GLU A 251 5.81 16.03 26.38
N ALA A 252 6.03 15.16 27.38
CA ALA A 252 6.96 15.43 28.47
C ALA A 252 8.42 15.30 28.00
N VAL A 253 9.23 16.34 28.29
CA VAL A 253 10.66 16.36 27.96
C VAL A 253 11.48 15.66 29.05
N THR A 254 12.27 14.66 28.65
CA THR A 254 13.20 13.92 29.52
C THR A 254 14.43 14.76 29.88
N ARG A 255 15.22 14.28 30.85
CA ARG A 255 16.48 14.94 31.23
C ARG A 255 17.51 15.03 30.10
N GLN A 256 17.45 14.13 29.13
CA GLN A 256 18.32 14.13 27.95
C GLN A 256 17.65 14.79 26.74
N LYS A 257 16.61 15.60 26.99
CA LYS A 257 15.86 16.39 26.00
C LYS A 257 15.10 15.59 24.93
N LEU A 258 14.90 14.28 25.12
CA LEU A 258 13.92 13.52 24.32
C LEU A 258 12.50 13.78 24.83
N VAL A 259 11.55 13.92 23.92
CA VAL A 259 10.11 14.14 24.17
C VAL A 259 9.36 12.80 24.14
N LYS A 260 8.58 12.50 25.19
CA LYS A 260 7.72 11.31 25.25
C LYS A 260 6.36 11.54 24.58
N GLY A 261 5.73 10.47 24.08
CA GLY A 261 4.43 10.56 23.42
C GLY A 261 4.46 11.39 22.15
N HIS A 262 5.62 11.46 21.51
CA HIS A 262 5.93 12.30 20.37
C HIS A 262 6.56 11.44 19.26
N ALA A 263 6.22 11.75 18.01
CA ALA A 263 6.73 11.06 16.84
C ALA A 263 8.04 11.71 16.37
N TYR A 264 9.03 10.89 16.04
CA TYR A 264 10.31 11.31 15.45
C TYR A 264 10.45 10.67 14.08
N SER A 265 11.13 11.35 13.17
CA SER A 265 11.53 10.76 11.89
C SER A 265 12.87 10.07 12.03
N LEU A 266 13.00 8.83 11.58
CA LEU A 266 14.28 8.12 11.52
C LEU A 266 14.86 8.31 10.11
N THR A 267 15.95 9.05 9.99
CA THR A 267 16.44 9.60 8.71
C THR A 267 17.81 9.07 8.29
N GLY A 268 18.39 8.15 9.05
CA GLY A 268 19.70 7.60 8.75
C GLY A 268 20.08 6.45 9.67
N ALA A 269 20.80 5.48 9.14
CA ALA A 269 21.45 4.40 9.88
C ALA A 269 22.80 4.12 9.24
N VAL A 270 23.89 4.33 9.99
CA VAL A 270 25.26 4.22 9.47
C VAL A 270 26.15 3.44 10.44
N GLU A 271 27.13 2.73 9.88
CA GLU A 271 28.20 2.11 10.66
C GLU A 271 29.47 2.93 10.49
N VAL A 272 30.08 3.34 11.59
CA VAL A 272 31.30 4.16 11.58
C VAL A 272 32.40 3.47 12.35
N ASN A 273 33.64 3.54 11.86
CA ASN A 273 34.79 3.10 12.64
C ASN A 273 35.20 4.22 13.60
N TYR A 274 34.91 4.04 14.87
CA TYR A 274 35.30 4.96 15.92
C TYR A 274 36.35 4.31 16.83
N ARG A 275 37.57 4.86 16.81
CA ARG A 275 38.70 4.40 17.64
C ARG A 275 39.00 2.89 17.47
N GLY A 276 38.90 2.37 16.26
CA GLY A 276 39.18 0.97 15.93
C GLY A 276 38.04 0.01 16.25
N ARG A 277 36.84 0.52 16.60
CA ARG A 277 35.62 -0.27 16.80
C ARG A 277 34.55 0.19 15.83
N MET A 278 33.83 -0.76 15.24
CA MET A 278 32.65 -0.46 14.45
C MET A 278 31.49 -0.11 15.37
N GLU A 279 30.99 1.11 15.26
CA GLU A 279 29.85 1.62 16.01
C GLU A 279 28.65 1.81 15.07
N LYS A 280 27.48 1.40 15.54
CA LYS A 280 26.20 1.55 14.82
C LYS A 280 25.51 2.82 15.30
N LEU A 281 25.27 3.76 14.39
CA LEU A 281 24.63 5.03 14.67
C LEU A 281 23.32 5.15 13.90
N VAL A 282 22.35 5.82 14.52
CA VAL A 282 21.07 6.19 13.92
C VAL A 282 20.86 7.69 14.05
N ARG A 283 20.20 8.28 13.05
CA ARG A 283 19.89 9.70 12.99
C ARG A 283 18.39 9.88 13.07
N MET A 284 17.92 10.58 14.11
CA MET A 284 16.51 10.93 14.26
C MET A 284 16.34 12.44 14.07
N ARG A 285 15.11 12.86 13.76
CA ARG A 285 14.73 14.28 13.74
C ARG A 285 13.51 14.49 14.59
N ASN A 286 13.57 15.53 15.41
CA ASN A 286 12.42 16.06 16.13
C ASN A 286 11.60 16.99 15.21
N PRO A 287 10.33 16.69 14.91
CA PRO A 287 9.44 17.55 14.13
C PRO A 287 9.19 18.95 14.72
N TRP A 288 9.47 19.18 16.00
CA TRP A 288 9.40 20.53 16.56
C TRP A 288 10.45 21.47 15.95
N GLY A 289 11.52 20.94 15.35
CA GLY A 289 12.65 21.75 14.85
C GLY A 289 13.47 22.41 15.97
N GLN A 290 13.17 22.08 17.22
CA GLN A 290 13.80 22.57 18.44
C GLN A 290 13.83 21.45 19.49
N VAL A 291 14.70 21.58 20.50
CA VAL A 291 14.92 20.57 21.55
C VAL A 291 15.63 19.32 21.01
N GLU A 292 16.96 19.31 21.17
CA GLU A 292 17.88 18.30 20.66
C GLU A 292 18.43 17.39 21.78
N TRP A 293 18.68 16.13 21.44
CA TRP A 293 19.34 15.14 22.29
C TRP A 293 20.64 15.70 22.89
N THR A 294 20.90 15.45 24.17
CA THR A 294 22.12 15.94 24.84
C THR A 294 23.07 14.83 25.29
N GLY A 295 22.87 13.59 24.84
CA GLY A 295 23.72 12.45 25.22
C GLY A 295 24.90 12.26 24.29
N ALA A 296 25.51 11.07 24.29
CA ALA A 296 26.64 10.79 23.39
C ALA A 296 26.24 11.03 21.93
N TRP A 297 27.16 11.62 21.15
CA TRP A 297 27.00 11.99 19.73
C TRP A 297 26.12 13.23 19.45
N SER A 298 25.67 13.96 20.49
CA SER A 298 24.83 15.17 20.35
C SER A 298 25.55 16.42 19.84
N ASP A 299 26.79 16.67 20.30
CA ASP A 299 27.53 17.88 19.93
C ASP A 299 29.05 17.62 19.90
N GLY A 300 29.71 18.07 18.84
CA GLY A 300 31.18 18.11 18.73
C GLY A 300 31.85 16.97 17.95
N PHE A 301 31.10 16.06 17.34
CA PHE A 301 31.64 15.14 16.35
C PHE A 301 31.38 15.73 14.97
N GLU A 302 32.35 16.42 14.36
CA GLU A 302 32.26 16.82 12.95
C GLU A 302 32.44 15.58 12.07
N PRO A 303 31.39 15.03 11.45
CA PRO A 303 31.51 13.89 10.57
C PRO A 303 31.77 14.42 9.15
N ASN A 304 32.81 15.25 9.00
CA ASN A 304 33.12 15.91 7.72
C ASN A 304 33.56 14.94 6.61
N GLU A 305 33.70 13.64 6.88
CA GLU A 305 34.05 12.65 5.86
C GLU A 305 32.98 11.56 5.64
N VAL A 306 31.91 11.48 6.45
CA VAL A 306 31.02 10.28 6.41
C VAL A 306 29.51 10.55 6.28
N THR A 307 28.96 11.70 6.71
CA THR A 307 27.47 11.83 6.78
C THR A 307 26.85 13.10 6.18
N GLY A 308 27.62 13.97 5.52
CA GLY A 308 27.09 15.26 5.06
C GLY A 308 26.77 16.21 6.21
N ARG A 309 26.48 17.49 5.89
CA ARG A 309 26.36 18.62 6.82
C ARG A 309 25.49 18.30 8.04
N GLN A 310 25.93 18.78 9.21
CA GLN A 310 25.14 18.82 10.43
C GLN A 310 23.99 19.82 10.22
N GLU A 311 22.75 19.36 10.32
CA GLU A 311 21.54 20.16 10.12
C GLU A 311 20.81 20.31 11.46
N THR A 312 20.30 21.51 11.73
CA THR A 312 19.60 21.87 12.97
C THR A 312 18.40 20.94 13.21
N GLY A 313 18.27 20.38 14.42
CA GLY A 313 17.20 19.48 14.83
C GLY A 313 17.41 17.99 14.46
N SER A 314 18.61 17.62 13.97
CA SER A 314 18.96 16.22 13.68
C SER A 314 19.89 15.63 14.75
N ASP A 315 19.38 14.64 15.47
CA ASP A 315 20.07 13.99 16.57
C ASP A 315 20.74 12.70 16.10
N LEU A 316 22.07 12.61 16.19
CA LEU A 316 22.80 11.37 16.02
C LEU A 316 22.92 10.66 17.36
N MET A 317 22.64 9.35 17.42
CA MET A 317 22.86 8.55 18.61
C MET A 317 23.29 7.12 18.28
N SER A 318 23.93 6.46 19.24
CA SER A 318 24.25 5.03 19.07
C SER A 318 22.98 4.19 19.04
N PHE A 319 22.98 3.11 18.25
CA PHE A 319 21.84 2.20 18.15
C PHE A 319 21.47 1.57 19.51
N ASN A 320 22.45 1.33 20.38
CA ASN A 320 22.18 0.82 21.73
C ASN A 320 21.45 1.83 22.61
N GLU A 321 21.79 3.12 22.52
CA GLU A 321 21.06 4.18 23.22
C GLU A 321 19.67 4.35 22.64
N PHE A 322 19.53 4.26 21.32
CA PHE A 322 18.24 4.27 20.65
C PHE A 322 17.30 3.19 21.18
N LEU A 323 17.75 1.92 21.24
CA LEU A 323 16.96 0.81 21.79
C LEU A 323 16.59 0.97 23.27
N ARG A 324 17.37 1.75 24.05
CA ARG A 324 17.08 2.00 25.47
C ARG A 324 16.04 3.08 25.70
N HIS A 325 15.97 4.08 24.80
CA HIS A 325 15.13 5.26 24.99
C HIS A 325 13.83 5.19 24.21
N TYR A 326 13.86 4.64 22.99
CA TYR A 326 12.70 4.52 22.13
C TYR A 326 11.96 3.22 22.38
N SER A 327 10.64 3.25 22.12
CA SER A 327 9.75 2.11 22.37
C SER A 327 9.34 1.42 21.07
N ARG A 328 9.19 2.18 19.97
CA ARG A 328 8.67 1.66 18.71
C ARG A 328 9.40 2.25 17.50
N ILE A 329 9.50 1.44 16.44
CA ILE A 329 9.82 1.88 15.08
C ILE A 329 8.62 1.58 14.19
N GLU A 330 8.27 2.55 13.37
CA GLU A 330 7.23 2.47 12.36
C GLU A 330 7.93 2.53 10.99
N VAL A 331 7.83 1.48 10.17
CA VAL A 331 8.49 1.37 8.86
C VAL A 331 7.43 1.27 7.78
N CYS A 332 7.33 2.26 6.91
CA CYS A 332 6.41 2.22 5.77
C CYS A 332 7.17 1.88 4.48
N THR A 333 7.00 0.64 4.04
CA THR A 333 7.58 0.16 2.79
C THR A 333 6.72 0.63 1.62
N LEU A 334 7.38 1.21 0.62
CA LEU A 334 6.74 1.71 -0.59
C LEU A 334 6.25 0.54 -1.44
N THR A 335 5.06 0.69 -2.02
CA THR A 335 4.48 -0.27 -2.95
C THR A 335 4.88 0.09 -4.39
N PRO A 336 4.70 -0.82 -5.37
CA PRO A 336 4.97 -0.50 -6.77
C PRO A 336 4.20 0.74 -7.27
N ASP A 337 3.06 1.08 -6.66
CA ASP A 337 2.31 2.30 -6.96
C ASP A 337 3.05 3.60 -6.57
N ALA A 338 4.10 3.50 -5.76
CA ALA A 338 4.79 4.60 -5.12
C ALA A 338 6.20 4.88 -5.66
N ILE A 339 6.82 3.98 -6.43
CA ILE A 339 8.11 4.20 -7.14
C ILE A 339 8.10 3.39 -8.45
N ASP A 340 8.39 4.04 -9.57
CA ASP A 340 8.59 3.41 -10.89
C ASP A 340 10.08 3.02 -11.10
N ASP A 341 10.62 2.21 -10.19
CA ASP A 341 12.02 1.75 -10.21
C ASP A 341 12.08 0.22 -10.09
N ASP A 342 12.65 -0.43 -11.12
CA ASP A 342 12.80 -1.88 -11.24
C ASP A 342 13.76 -2.50 -10.19
N SER A 343 14.46 -1.68 -9.39
CA SER A 343 15.39 -2.14 -8.34
C SER A 343 14.72 -2.53 -7.02
N VAL A 344 13.43 -2.22 -6.83
CA VAL A 344 12.69 -2.51 -5.58
C VAL A 344 11.94 -3.85 -5.71
N LYS A 345 12.09 -4.74 -4.71
CA LYS A 345 11.32 -6.00 -4.65
C LYS A 345 9.81 -5.69 -4.71
N HIS A 346 9.14 -6.19 -5.74
CA HIS A 346 7.71 -5.97 -5.92
C HIS A 346 6.90 -6.85 -4.97
N TRP A 347 6.07 -6.22 -4.14
CA TRP A 347 5.01 -6.90 -3.41
C TRP A 347 3.79 -7.10 -4.30
N SER A 348 3.23 -8.31 -4.34
CA SER A 348 1.89 -8.52 -4.90
C SER A 348 0.86 -8.03 -3.89
N VAL A 349 -0.07 -7.16 -4.33
CA VAL A 349 -1.06 -6.52 -3.46
C VAL A 349 -2.46 -7.00 -3.82
N SER A 350 -3.12 -7.69 -2.88
CA SER A 350 -4.55 -7.99 -2.95
C SER A 350 -5.34 -7.09 -2.00
N LYS A 351 -6.36 -6.40 -2.52
CA LYS A 351 -7.21 -5.47 -1.76
C LYS A 351 -8.64 -5.99 -1.64
N PHE A 352 -9.18 -6.02 -0.42
CA PHE A 352 -10.56 -6.41 -0.15
C PHE A 352 -11.28 -5.34 0.67
N ASP A 353 -12.36 -4.79 0.13
CA ASP A 353 -13.21 -3.83 0.84
C ASP A 353 -14.34 -4.56 1.58
N GLY A 354 -14.64 -4.10 2.80
CA GLY A 354 -15.69 -4.69 3.63
C GLY A 354 -16.37 -3.69 4.55
N SER A 355 -17.42 -4.16 5.23
CA SER A 355 -18.17 -3.35 6.18
C SER A 355 -18.72 -4.19 7.33
N TRP A 356 -18.63 -3.65 8.54
CA TRP A 356 -19.33 -4.13 9.73
C TRP A 356 -20.61 -3.33 9.89
N ARG A 357 -21.74 -4.03 9.99
CA ARG A 357 -23.08 -3.46 10.17
C ARG A 357 -23.80 -4.16 11.30
N ARG A 358 -24.34 -3.36 12.23
CA ARG A 358 -25.10 -3.84 13.39
C ARG A 358 -26.28 -4.70 12.94
N GLY A 359 -26.40 -5.88 13.52
CA GLY A 359 -27.47 -6.84 13.22
C GLY A 359 -27.20 -7.74 12.01
N SER A 360 -26.09 -7.55 11.30
CA SER A 360 -25.66 -8.44 10.21
C SER A 360 -24.17 -8.80 10.35
N THR A 361 -23.28 -7.98 9.81
CA THR A 361 -21.86 -8.30 9.65
C THR A 361 -20.96 -7.82 10.80
N ALA A 362 -21.50 -7.10 11.80
CA ALA A 362 -20.74 -6.66 12.97
C ALA A 362 -20.69 -7.74 14.05
N GLY A 363 -19.89 -8.79 13.81
CA GLY A 363 -19.85 -10.00 14.61
C GLY A 363 -19.01 -9.94 15.89
N GLY A 364 -18.12 -8.94 16.02
CA GLY A 364 -17.15 -8.86 17.12
C GLY A 364 -16.04 -9.91 16.98
N CYS A 365 -15.08 -9.95 17.91
CA CYS A 365 -13.93 -10.85 17.85
C CYS A 365 -14.26 -12.30 18.26
N ARG A 366 -13.26 -13.19 18.21
CA ARG A 366 -13.43 -14.63 18.49
C ARG A 366 -13.97 -14.93 19.91
N ASN A 367 -13.88 -13.99 20.84
CA ASN A 367 -14.50 -14.07 22.17
C ASN A 367 -16.03 -14.06 22.13
N HIS A 368 -16.62 -13.67 21.00
CA HIS A 368 -18.06 -13.61 20.74
C HIS A 368 -18.49 -14.71 19.74
N PRO A 369 -18.39 -16.01 20.08
CA PRO A 369 -18.55 -17.12 19.12
C PRO A 369 -19.95 -17.21 18.50
N TYR A 370 -20.97 -16.62 19.11
CA TYR A 370 -22.34 -16.61 18.56
C TYR A 370 -22.48 -15.69 17.34
N THR A 371 -21.63 -14.68 17.23
CA THR A 371 -21.72 -13.63 16.20
C THR A 371 -20.43 -13.51 15.37
N PHE A 372 -19.29 -14.00 15.85
CA PHE A 372 -17.98 -13.92 15.17
C PHE A 372 -18.02 -14.42 13.71
N TRP A 373 -18.70 -15.54 13.47
CA TRP A 373 -18.80 -16.15 12.15
C TRP A 373 -19.53 -15.26 11.13
N MET A 374 -20.35 -14.31 11.59
CA MET A 374 -21.10 -13.38 10.73
C MET A 374 -20.23 -12.25 10.16
N ASN A 375 -19.01 -12.05 10.67
CA ASN A 375 -18.09 -11.09 10.08
C ASN A 375 -17.79 -11.46 8.61
N PRO A 376 -17.43 -10.48 7.75
CA PRO A 376 -16.96 -10.77 6.40
C PRO A 376 -15.76 -11.74 6.44
N GLN A 377 -15.65 -12.62 5.44
CA GLN A 377 -14.61 -13.64 5.38
C GLN A 377 -13.95 -13.60 4.01
N PHE A 378 -12.61 -13.60 3.97
CA PHE A 378 -11.84 -13.43 2.74
C PHE A 378 -10.84 -14.57 2.57
N VAL A 379 -10.91 -15.28 1.44
CA VAL A 379 -9.98 -16.36 1.13
C VAL A 379 -8.75 -15.78 0.44
N ILE A 380 -7.58 -16.11 0.96
CA ILE A 380 -6.27 -15.89 0.31
C ILE A 380 -5.64 -17.24 -0.01
N ARG A 381 -4.77 -17.25 -1.01
CA ARG A 381 -4.05 -18.44 -1.46
C ARG A 381 -2.56 -18.14 -1.55
N LEU A 382 -1.76 -18.96 -0.91
CA LEU A 382 -0.30 -18.89 -0.93
C LEU A 382 0.20 -20.06 -1.78
N ASP A 383 0.81 -19.77 -2.92
CA ASP A 383 1.16 -20.77 -3.95
C ASP A 383 2.66 -21.15 -3.93
N GLU A 384 3.55 -20.18 -3.73
CA GLU A 384 5.00 -20.34 -3.86
C GLU A 384 5.74 -19.90 -2.60
N GLU A 385 6.65 -20.74 -2.13
CA GLU A 385 7.56 -20.45 -1.02
C GLU A 385 8.58 -19.38 -1.43
N ASP A 386 9.02 -18.58 -0.46
CA ASP A 386 9.99 -17.51 -0.70
C ASP A 386 11.37 -18.09 -1.11
N ASP A 387 12.11 -17.38 -1.97
CA ASP A 387 13.43 -17.84 -2.45
C ASP A 387 14.58 -17.54 -1.48
N ASP A 388 14.32 -17.03 -0.26
CA ASP A 388 15.38 -16.56 0.64
C ASP A 388 16.08 -17.73 1.37
N PRO A 389 17.34 -18.05 1.01
CA PRO A 389 18.08 -19.16 1.61
C PRO A 389 18.58 -18.86 3.04
N ASP A 390 18.49 -17.61 3.51
CA ASP A 390 19.06 -17.17 4.79
C ASP A 390 18.09 -17.26 5.99
N ASP A 391 16.79 -17.52 5.77
CA ASP A 391 15.76 -17.40 6.84
C ASP A 391 15.49 -18.71 7.62
N GLY A 392 16.06 -19.85 7.20
CA GLY A 392 15.94 -21.14 7.93
C GLY A 392 14.52 -21.72 8.07
N GLU A 393 13.48 -20.96 7.73
CA GLU A 393 12.07 -21.32 7.74
C GLU A 393 11.48 -21.27 6.32
N VAL A 394 11.05 -22.44 5.85
CA VAL A 394 10.39 -22.63 4.55
C VAL A 394 8.92 -22.21 4.67
N GLY A 395 8.48 -21.27 3.84
CA GLY A 395 7.10 -20.81 3.79
C GLY A 395 6.89 -19.64 2.84
N CYS A 396 5.65 -19.15 2.78
CA CYS A 396 5.25 -17.98 2.00
C CYS A 396 5.13 -16.77 2.94
N THR A 397 5.93 -15.73 2.69
CA THR A 397 5.85 -14.49 3.46
C THR A 397 4.79 -13.57 2.92
N PHE A 398 3.93 -13.09 3.82
CA PHE A 398 2.91 -12.10 3.51
C PHE A 398 2.62 -11.17 4.69
N LEU A 399 2.20 -9.95 4.39
CA LEU A 399 1.64 -9.01 5.34
C LEU A 399 0.14 -8.90 5.15
N VAL A 400 -0.58 -8.78 6.25
CA VAL A 400 -2.00 -8.39 6.24
C VAL A 400 -2.14 -7.07 6.97
N GLY A 401 -2.69 -6.07 6.29
CA GLY A 401 -3.06 -4.77 6.85
C GLY A 401 -4.58 -4.58 6.86
N LEU A 402 -5.18 -4.41 8.03
CA LEU A 402 -6.60 -4.13 8.21
C LEU A 402 -6.79 -2.65 8.59
N ILE A 403 -7.29 -1.84 7.65
CA ILE A 403 -7.53 -0.41 7.83
C ILE A 403 -9.01 -0.08 7.99
N GLN A 404 -9.38 0.65 9.04
CA GLN A 404 -10.75 1.18 9.23
C GLN A 404 -10.90 2.57 8.59
N LYS A 405 -12.00 2.79 7.87
CA LYS A 405 -12.18 3.97 7.00
C LYS A 405 -12.88 5.13 7.69
N ASN A 406 -12.45 6.35 7.36
CA ASN A 406 -13.13 7.62 7.65
C ASN A 406 -13.46 7.91 9.14
N ARG A 407 -12.81 7.24 10.11
CA ARG A 407 -13.15 7.42 11.54
C ARG A 407 -12.86 8.82 12.06
N ARG A 408 -11.78 9.48 11.61
CA ARG A 408 -11.43 10.87 12.01
C ARG A 408 -12.58 11.86 11.75
N LYS A 409 -13.30 11.71 10.63
CA LYS A 409 -14.48 12.52 10.27
C LYS A 409 -15.64 12.37 11.25
N LEU A 410 -15.69 11.26 11.99
CA LEU A 410 -16.74 10.94 12.94
C LEU A 410 -16.45 11.46 14.35
N ARG A 411 -15.25 11.99 14.63
CA ARG A 411 -14.91 12.58 15.94
C ARG A 411 -15.81 13.73 16.35
N LYS A 412 -16.29 14.52 15.39
CA LYS A 412 -17.31 15.56 15.61
C LYS A 412 -18.66 15.01 16.11
N GLN A 413 -18.89 13.71 15.96
CA GLN A 413 -20.08 12.98 16.45
C GLN A 413 -19.78 12.21 17.75
N GLY A 414 -18.58 12.36 18.33
CA GLY A 414 -18.14 11.64 19.53
C GLY A 414 -17.61 10.23 19.28
N GLU A 415 -17.37 9.86 18.02
CA GLU A 415 -16.86 8.53 17.63
C GLU A 415 -15.34 8.59 17.40
N ASP A 416 -14.60 7.56 17.83
CA ASP A 416 -13.15 7.45 17.60
C ASP A 416 -12.78 6.12 16.94
N MET A 417 -11.49 5.80 16.78
CA MET A 417 -11.06 4.51 16.24
C MET A 417 -11.67 3.32 17.02
N HIS A 418 -12.22 2.34 16.30
CA HIS A 418 -12.62 1.08 16.91
C HIS A 418 -11.39 0.26 17.25
N THR A 419 -11.47 -0.55 18.30
CA THR A 419 -10.50 -1.62 18.53
C THR A 419 -10.72 -2.71 17.48
N VAL A 420 -9.78 -2.86 16.54
CA VAL A 420 -9.87 -3.80 15.41
C VAL A 420 -8.75 -4.84 15.43
N GLY A 421 -8.96 -5.94 14.73
CA GLY A 421 -8.00 -7.02 14.54
C GLY A 421 -8.56 -8.07 13.58
N PHE A 422 -7.78 -9.10 13.32
CA PHE A 422 -8.19 -10.18 12.40
C PHE A 422 -7.64 -11.53 12.85
N ALA A 423 -8.31 -12.59 12.42
CA ALA A 423 -7.88 -13.97 12.61
C ALA A 423 -7.73 -14.68 11.25
N ILE A 424 -6.76 -15.59 11.16
CA ILE A 424 -6.44 -16.36 9.96
C ILE A 424 -6.63 -17.85 10.27
N TYR A 425 -7.36 -18.55 9.41
CA TYR A 425 -7.64 -19.98 9.52
C TYR A 425 -7.16 -20.70 8.27
N GLU A 426 -6.44 -21.80 8.43
CA GLU A 426 -6.17 -22.72 7.33
C GLU A 426 -7.47 -23.42 6.91
N VAL A 427 -7.69 -23.48 5.60
CA VAL A 427 -8.90 -24.02 4.99
C VAL A 427 -8.53 -24.87 3.77
N ARG A 428 -9.42 -25.77 3.37
CA ARG A 428 -9.27 -26.59 2.16
C ARG A 428 -10.52 -26.45 1.32
N PHE A 429 -10.57 -25.42 0.47
CA PHE A 429 -11.75 -25.15 -0.34
C PHE A 429 -11.70 -25.75 -1.74
N GLN A 430 -10.60 -26.42 -2.12
CA GLN A 430 -10.45 -27.08 -3.43
C GLN A 430 -10.88 -26.17 -4.61
N GLY A 431 -10.64 -24.86 -4.50
CA GLY A 431 -11.00 -23.88 -5.52
C GLY A 431 -12.37 -23.20 -5.40
N GLN A 432 -13.16 -23.44 -4.35
CA GLN A 432 -14.38 -22.66 -4.08
C GLN A 432 -14.03 -21.25 -3.54
N ARG A 433 -14.49 -20.21 -4.23
CA ARG A 433 -14.23 -18.79 -3.87
C ARG A 433 -15.34 -18.13 -3.05
N GLU A 434 -16.56 -18.65 -3.10
CA GLU A 434 -17.73 -18.09 -2.40
C GLU A 434 -18.14 -18.98 -1.22
N VAL A 435 -17.26 -19.07 -0.21
CA VAL A 435 -17.55 -19.86 1.00
C VAL A 435 -17.67 -18.94 2.20
N HIS A 436 -18.78 -19.05 2.91
CA HIS A 436 -18.99 -18.43 4.21
C HIS A 436 -19.10 -19.53 5.26
N LEU A 437 -18.07 -19.67 6.08
CA LEU A 437 -18.00 -20.67 7.13
C LEU A 437 -18.97 -20.33 8.26
N ASP A 438 -19.65 -21.35 8.77
CA ASP A 438 -20.63 -21.21 9.83
C ASP A 438 -19.99 -21.16 11.23
N LYS A 439 -20.83 -20.99 12.24
CA LYS A 439 -20.42 -21.03 13.65
C LYS A 439 -19.65 -22.29 14.03
N ASN A 440 -20.06 -23.46 13.52
CA ASN A 440 -19.51 -24.74 13.95
C ASN A 440 -18.05 -24.88 13.52
N PHE A 441 -17.70 -24.36 12.35
CA PHE A 441 -16.31 -24.31 11.90
C PHE A 441 -15.42 -23.61 12.92
N PHE A 442 -15.75 -22.37 13.30
CA PHE A 442 -14.91 -21.58 14.20
C PHE A 442 -14.86 -22.13 15.63
N LEU A 443 -15.85 -22.91 16.06
CA LEU A 443 -15.84 -23.61 17.35
C LEU A 443 -14.91 -24.82 17.37
N THR A 444 -14.71 -25.46 16.22
CA THR A 444 -13.95 -26.71 16.09
C THR A 444 -12.55 -26.53 15.57
N HIS A 445 -12.26 -25.39 14.92
CA HIS A 445 -10.95 -25.08 14.34
C HIS A 445 -10.23 -23.98 15.13
N ALA A 446 -8.95 -24.22 15.40
CA ALA A 446 -8.07 -23.21 15.95
C ALA A 446 -7.64 -22.22 14.86
N GLN A 447 -7.38 -20.97 15.25
CA GLN A 447 -6.76 -19.99 14.37
C GLN A 447 -5.31 -20.39 14.07
N THR A 448 -4.90 -20.35 12.81
CA THR A 448 -3.52 -20.61 12.37
C THR A 448 -2.62 -19.43 12.69
N ALA A 449 -3.14 -18.22 12.47
CA ALA A 449 -2.48 -16.97 12.81
C ALA A 449 -3.53 -15.91 13.16
N ARG A 450 -3.10 -14.76 13.68
CA ARG A 450 -3.96 -13.63 14.00
C ARG A 450 -3.13 -12.36 14.10
N SER A 451 -3.78 -11.19 14.05
CA SER A 451 -3.12 -9.97 14.51
C SER A 451 -2.63 -10.15 15.95
N GLU A 452 -1.44 -9.63 16.27
CA GLU A 452 -0.83 -9.82 17.59
C GLU A 452 -1.74 -9.36 18.73
N THR A 453 -2.37 -8.20 18.53
CA THR A 453 -3.34 -7.62 19.43
C THR A 453 -4.53 -7.03 18.68
N PHE A 454 -5.62 -6.83 19.40
CA PHE A 454 -6.73 -5.97 18.97
C PHE A 454 -6.47 -4.58 19.53
N ILE A 455 -6.31 -3.59 18.66
CA ILE A 455 -5.89 -2.24 19.06
C ILE A 455 -6.74 -1.19 18.35
N ASN A 456 -6.92 -0.05 19.01
CA ASN A 456 -7.68 1.10 18.53
C ASN A 456 -6.83 2.03 17.64
N LEU A 457 -6.14 1.45 16.67
CA LEU A 457 -5.41 2.18 15.62
C LEU A 457 -6.22 2.22 14.33
N ARG A 458 -5.87 3.15 13.43
CA ARG A 458 -6.48 3.23 12.10
C ARG A 458 -6.22 1.96 11.28
N GLU A 459 -5.00 1.44 11.34
CA GLU A 459 -4.60 0.20 10.70
C GLU A 459 -3.94 -0.74 11.71
N VAL A 460 -4.25 -2.03 11.58
CA VAL A 460 -3.55 -3.11 12.28
C VAL A 460 -2.91 -3.98 11.22
N SER A 461 -1.58 -4.01 11.22
CA SER A 461 -0.79 -4.81 10.30
C SER A 461 0.02 -5.88 11.04
N SER A 462 0.24 -7.01 10.39
CA SER A 462 1.12 -8.07 10.90
C SER A 462 1.75 -8.83 9.75
N ARG A 463 3.04 -9.17 9.90
CA ARG A 463 3.80 -10.03 8.99
C ARG A 463 3.64 -11.48 9.40
N PHE A 464 3.43 -12.35 8.44
CA PHE A 464 3.28 -13.79 8.63
C PHE A 464 4.15 -14.54 7.63
N LYS A 465 4.61 -15.71 8.04
CA LYS A 465 5.14 -16.75 7.17
C LYS A 465 4.35 -18.03 7.43
N LEU A 466 3.63 -18.50 6.43
CA LEU A 466 2.81 -19.72 6.51
C LEU A 466 3.13 -20.66 5.33
N PRO A 467 2.93 -21.97 5.46
CA PRO A 467 3.10 -22.90 4.34
C PRO A 467 2.21 -22.55 3.13
N PRO A 468 2.53 -23.03 1.92
CA PRO A 468 1.62 -22.95 0.78
C PRO A 468 0.27 -23.59 1.10
N GLY A 469 -0.83 -22.90 0.78
CA GLY A 469 -2.17 -23.31 1.17
C GLY A 469 -3.25 -22.25 0.94
N GLU A 470 -4.48 -22.59 1.31
CA GLU A 470 -5.62 -21.66 1.31
C GLU A 470 -5.90 -21.23 2.75
N TYR A 471 -6.08 -19.93 2.95
CA TYR A 471 -6.33 -19.35 4.27
C TYR A 471 -7.53 -18.41 4.22
N LEU A 472 -8.29 -18.38 5.31
CA LEU A 472 -9.44 -17.50 5.51
C LEU A 472 -9.08 -16.39 6.51
N ILE A 473 -9.16 -15.15 6.08
CA ILE A 473 -9.01 -13.96 6.92
C ILE A 473 -10.39 -13.49 7.37
N VAL A 474 -10.57 -13.37 8.69
CA VAL A 474 -11.79 -12.84 9.31
C VAL A 474 -11.46 -11.55 10.07
N PRO A 475 -11.69 -10.36 9.46
CA PRO A 475 -11.53 -9.08 10.13
C PRO A 475 -12.74 -8.76 11.02
N SER A 476 -12.46 -8.23 12.20
CA SER A 476 -13.53 -7.83 13.13
C SER A 476 -13.14 -6.62 13.98
N THR A 477 -14.14 -5.95 14.52
CA THR A 477 -13.98 -5.17 15.74
C THR A 477 -13.84 -6.10 16.95
N PHE A 478 -13.35 -5.59 18.07
CA PHE A 478 -13.27 -6.37 19.31
C PHE A 478 -14.68 -6.70 19.84
N GLU A 479 -15.48 -5.66 20.06
CA GLU A 479 -16.89 -5.77 20.47
C GLU A 479 -17.81 -5.97 19.25
N PRO A 480 -18.90 -6.73 19.38
CA PRO A 480 -19.91 -6.87 18.33
C PRO A 480 -20.73 -5.59 18.15
N HIS A 481 -21.52 -5.55 17.09
CA HIS A 481 -22.52 -4.49 16.82
C HIS A 481 -21.97 -3.09 16.53
N LEU A 482 -20.65 -2.96 16.38
CA LEU A 482 -20.01 -1.72 15.95
C LEU A 482 -20.08 -1.55 14.43
N ASN A 483 -20.58 -0.40 13.99
CA ASN A 483 -20.62 -0.06 12.57
C ASN A 483 -19.27 0.50 12.13
N GLY A 484 -18.78 0.05 10.98
CA GLY A 484 -17.57 0.58 10.37
C GLY A 484 -17.35 0.07 8.96
N ASP A 485 -16.59 0.80 8.17
CA ASP A 485 -16.09 0.36 6.89
C ASP A 485 -14.61 0.06 7.02
N PHE A 486 -14.11 -0.93 6.29
CA PHE A 486 -12.71 -1.32 6.35
C PHE A 486 -12.19 -1.76 4.98
N CYS A 487 -10.88 -1.86 4.88
CA CYS A 487 -10.17 -2.49 3.79
C CYS A 487 -9.12 -3.44 4.36
N ILE A 488 -8.97 -4.63 3.76
CA ILE A 488 -7.83 -5.50 3.98
C ILE A 488 -6.90 -5.37 2.78
N ARG A 489 -5.61 -5.21 3.06
CA ARG A 489 -4.55 -5.29 2.07
C ARG A 489 -3.66 -6.47 2.41
N VAL A 490 -3.40 -7.33 1.45
CA VAL A 490 -2.52 -8.49 1.60
C VAL A 490 -1.35 -8.31 0.65
N PHE A 491 -0.16 -8.18 1.22
CA PHE A 491 1.09 -8.04 0.50
C PHE A 491 1.80 -9.37 0.54
N SER A 492 2.09 -9.99 -0.59
CA SER A 492 2.84 -11.25 -0.65
C SER A 492 4.12 -11.05 -1.43
N GLU A 493 5.23 -11.65 -0.95
CA GLU A 493 6.53 -11.55 -1.63
C GLU A 493 6.51 -12.26 -2.99
N LYS A 494 5.68 -13.29 -3.11
CA LYS A 494 5.36 -13.97 -4.35
C LYS A 494 3.85 -14.17 -4.49
N GLN A 495 3.30 -13.91 -5.67
CA GLN A 495 2.04 -14.54 -6.07
C GLN A 495 1.96 -14.70 -7.58
N SER A 496 1.26 -15.77 -8.00
CA SER A 496 1.13 -16.30 -9.36
C SER A 496 1.60 -15.34 -10.45
N GLU A 497 2.69 -15.68 -11.14
CA GLU A 497 3.31 -14.94 -12.26
C GLU A 497 2.27 -14.32 -13.23
N THR A 498 1.08 -14.89 -13.32
CA THR A 498 -0.06 -14.44 -14.13
C THR A 498 -0.49 -12.98 -13.97
N GLN A 499 -0.63 -12.42 -12.76
CA GLN A 499 -1.19 -11.06 -12.61
C GLN A 499 -0.18 -9.96 -12.96
N GLY A 500 1.07 -10.09 -12.52
CA GLY A 500 2.14 -9.14 -12.85
C GLY A 500 2.57 -9.22 -14.31
N LEU A 501 2.48 -10.39 -14.93
CA LEU A 501 2.77 -10.56 -16.37
C LEU A 501 1.60 -10.06 -17.22
N PHE A 502 0.35 -10.22 -16.76
CA PHE A 502 -0.84 -9.71 -17.43
C PHE A 502 -0.83 -8.18 -17.49
N SER A 503 -0.62 -7.49 -16.37
CA SER A 503 -0.63 -6.02 -16.34
C SER A 503 0.49 -5.39 -17.17
N LYS A 504 1.68 -6.01 -17.22
CA LYS A 504 2.79 -5.52 -18.05
C LYS A 504 2.57 -5.71 -19.56
N LEU A 505 1.65 -6.57 -19.98
CA LEU A 505 1.55 -7.04 -21.38
C LEU A 505 0.16 -6.89 -22.01
N ALA A 506 -0.89 -6.65 -21.23
CA ALA A 506 -2.27 -6.46 -21.68
C ALA A 506 -2.57 -5.03 -22.17
N GLY A 507 -1.54 -4.20 -22.36
CA GLY A 507 -1.68 -2.83 -22.88
C GLY A 507 -2.62 -1.93 -22.07
N ASP A 508 -3.05 -0.83 -22.69
CA ASP A 508 -3.97 0.14 -22.09
C ASP A 508 -5.43 -0.36 -22.02
N ASP A 509 -5.76 -1.37 -22.83
CA ASP A 509 -7.10 -1.97 -22.90
C ASP A 509 -7.32 -3.11 -21.91
N MET A 510 -6.28 -3.55 -21.18
CA MET A 510 -6.34 -4.60 -20.16
C MET A 510 -6.90 -5.92 -20.70
N GLU A 511 -6.63 -6.20 -21.97
CA GLU A 511 -7.06 -7.41 -22.69
C GLU A 511 -5.89 -7.96 -23.51
N ILE A 512 -5.72 -9.29 -23.53
CA ILE A 512 -4.62 -9.93 -24.26
C ILE A 512 -5.13 -10.50 -25.57
N SER A 513 -4.63 -9.97 -26.69
CA SER A 513 -4.84 -10.55 -28.01
C SER A 513 -3.99 -11.81 -28.23
N ALA A 514 -4.33 -12.60 -29.25
CA ALA A 514 -3.51 -13.76 -29.62
C ALA A 514 -2.04 -13.41 -29.96
N ALA A 515 -1.77 -12.19 -30.43
CA ALA A 515 -0.42 -11.74 -30.76
C ALA A 515 0.40 -11.43 -29.49
N GLU A 516 -0.23 -10.77 -28.52
CA GLU A 516 0.36 -10.53 -27.20
C GLU A 516 0.56 -11.86 -26.45
N LEU A 517 -0.43 -12.75 -26.50
CA LEU A 517 -0.34 -14.09 -25.93
C LEU A 517 0.86 -14.88 -26.49
N LYS A 518 1.12 -14.79 -27.80
CA LYS A 518 2.29 -15.42 -28.42
C LYS A 518 3.60 -14.86 -27.86
N THR A 519 3.71 -13.54 -27.77
CA THR A 519 4.88 -12.88 -27.18
C THR A 519 5.10 -13.32 -25.73
N ILE A 520 4.02 -13.39 -24.94
CA ILE A 520 4.02 -13.84 -23.55
C ILE A 520 4.55 -15.26 -23.45
N MET A 521 3.89 -16.19 -24.13
CA MET A 521 4.19 -17.62 -24.03
C MET A 521 5.61 -17.93 -24.50
N ASN A 522 6.07 -17.27 -25.57
CA ASN A 522 7.42 -17.52 -26.12
C ASN A 522 8.53 -16.95 -25.24
N LYS A 523 8.30 -15.82 -24.56
CA LYS A 523 9.25 -15.30 -23.55
C LYS A 523 9.45 -16.29 -22.39
N ILE A 524 8.40 -17.01 -22.01
CA ILE A 524 8.42 -17.95 -20.89
C ILE A 524 9.09 -19.26 -21.31
N VAL A 525 8.69 -19.80 -22.46
CA VAL A 525 9.25 -21.05 -23.00
C VAL A 525 10.72 -20.89 -23.39
N ALA A 526 11.15 -19.72 -23.87
CA ALA A 526 12.56 -19.47 -24.20
C ALA A 526 13.51 -19.53 -23.00
N LYS A 527 13.01 -19.40 -21.77
CA LYS A 527 13.81 -19.55 -20.54
C LYS A 527 13.98 -21.00 -20.10
N ARG A 528 13.30 -21.94 -20.75
CA ARG A 528 13.24 -23.34 -20.37
C ARG A 528 14.18 -24.18 -21.23
N THR A 529 14.97 -25.02 -20.56
CA THR A 529 15.86 -26.00 -21.19
C THR A 529 15.31 -27.42 -21.14
N ASP A 530 14.21 -27.63 -20.41
CA ASP A 530 13.56 -28.91 -20.17
C ASP A 530 12.52 -29.31 -21.22
N ILE A 531 12.24 -28.44 -22.20
CA ILE A 531 11.35 -28.70 -23.34
C ILE A 531 12.00 -28.22 -24.63
N LYS A 532 11.85 -28.99 -25.71
CA LYS A 532 12.28 -28.58 -27.05
C LYS A 532 11.08 -28.08 -27.83
N THR A 533 11.12 -26.82 -28.23
CA THR A 533 10.09 -26.19 -29.07
C THR A 533 10.63 -24.88 -29.65
N ASP A 534 10.15 -24.49 -30.82
CA ASP A 534 10.45 -23.20 -31.46
C ASP A 534 9.58 -22.05 -30.89
N GLY A 535 8.82 -22.36 -29.83
CA GLY A 535 7.83 -21.49 -29.23
C GLY A 535 6.44 -21.71 -29.81
N PHE A 536 5.44 -21.15 -29.14
CA PHE A 536 4.05 -21.20 -29.56
C PHE A 536 3.83 -20.50 -30.90
N SER A 537 3.13 -21.19 -31.79
CA SER A 537 2.67 -20.67 -33.06
C SER A 537 1.46 -19.74 -32.88
N MET A 538 1.24 -18.89 -33.89
CA MET A 538 0.08 -18.01 -33.89
C MET A 538 -1.25 -18.79 -34.00
N GLU A 539 -1.24 -19.97 -34.63
CA GLU A 539 -2.42 -20.83 -34.74
C GLU A 539 -2.81 -21.39 -33.36
N THR A 540 -1.84 -21.85 -32.58
CA THR A 540 -2.07 -22.32 -31.21
C THR A 540 -2.57 -21.18 -30.32
N CYS A 541 -1.95 -20.00 -30.37
CA CYS A 541 -2.41 -18.87 -29.56
C CYS A 541 -3.83 -18.41 -29.93
N ARG A 542 -4.19 -18.40 -31.22
CA ARG A 542 -5.60 -18.12 -31.64
C ARG A 542 -6.56 -19.18 -31.12
N THR A 543 -6.15 -20.44 -31.16
CA THR A 543 -6.94 -21.55 -30.63
C THR A 543 -7.18 -21.42 -29.13
N MET A 544 -6.16 -21.04 -28.37
CA MET A 544 -6.26 -20.77 -26.94
C MET A 544 -7.19 -19.60 -26.64
N VAL A 545 -7.09 -18.50 -27.39
CA VAL A 545 -7.97 -17.35 -27.22
C VAL A 545 -9.42 -17.75 -27.50
N ASN A 546 -9.68 -18.40 -28.64
CA ASN A 546 -11.03 -18.81 -29.02
C ASN A 546 -11.68 -19.77 -28.02
N LEU A 547 -10.91 -20.65 -27.38
CA LEU A 547 -11.44 -21.57 -26.37
C LEU A 547 -11.81 -20.83 -25.07
N MET A 548 -11.13 -19.75 -24.74
CA MET A 548 -11.22 -19.05 -23.45
C MET A 548 -11.99 -17.74 -23.50
N ASP A 549 -12.25 -17.21 -24.69
CA ASP A 549 -13.00 -15.97 -24.92
C ASP A 549 -14.51 -16.21 -24.75
N ASP A 550 -14.95 -16.20 -23.50
CA ASP A 550 -16.37 -16.25 -23.15
C ASP A 550 -17.09 -14.95 -23.53
N SER A 551 -16.33 -13.86 -23.70
CA SER A 551 -16.84 -12.52 -23.99
C SER A 551 -17.16 -12.28 -25.47
N GLY A 552 -16.57 -13.08 -26.36
CA GLY A 552 -16.71 -12.98 -27.82
C GLY A 552 -15.99 -11.78 -28.45
N ASN A 553 -15.04 -11.14 -27.76
CA ASN A 553 -14.33 -9.96 -28.25
C ASN A 553 -13.02 -10.29 -29.00
N GLY A 554 -12.64 -11.58 -29.06
CA GLY A 554 -11.42 -12.09 -29.68
C GLY A 554 -10.14 -11.83 -28.87
N LYS A 555 -10.26 -11.53 -27.58
CA LYS A 555 -9.17 -11.26 -26.64
C LYS A 555 -9.45 -11.92 -25.29
N LEU A 556 -8.47 -11.86 -24.38
CA LEU A 556 -8.57 -12.45 -23.05
C LEU A 556 -8.47 -11.40 -21.96
N GLY A 557 -9.53 -11.27 -21.16
CA GLY A 557 -9.48 -10.56 -19.88
C GLY A 557 -8.69 -11.34 -18.82
N LEU A 558 -8.44 -10.70 -17.68
CA LEU A 558 -7.61 -11.28 -16.61
C LEU A 558 -8.12 -12.65 -16.11
N GLY A 559 -9.43 -12.82 -15.99
CA GLY A 559 -10.03 -14.08 -15.55
C GLY A 559 -9.84 -15.22 -16.55
N GLU A 560 -10.05 -14.92 -17.83
CA GLU A 560 -9.89 -15.87 -18.94
C GLU A 560 -8.41 -16.25 -19.12
N PHE A 561 -7.51 -15.27 -19.07
CA PHE A 561 -6.07 -15.50 -19.12
C PHE A 561 -5.57 -16.32 -17.93
N ALA A 562 -6.01 -16.03 -16.71
CA ALA A 562 -5.62 -16.83 -15.54
C ALA A 562 -6.08 -18.29 -15.64
N THR A 563 -7.24 -18.52 -16.26
CA THR A 563 -7.77 -19.87 -16.51
C THR A 563 -6.95 -20.58 -17.58
N LEU A 564 -6.66 -19.91 -18.69
CA LEU A 564 -5.79 -20.40 -19.75
C LEU A 564 -4.42 -20.79 -19.20
N TRP A 565 -3.81 -19.92 -18.39
CA TRP A 565 -2.49 -20.15 -17.82
C TRP A 565 -2.43 -21.42 -16.98
N LYS A 566 -3.41 -21.64 -16.11
CA LYS A 566 -3.52 -22.87 -15.31
C LYS A 566 -3.63 -24.11 -16.18
N LYS A 567 -4.37 -24.03 -17.30
CA LYS A 567 -4.47 -25.14 -18.27
C LYS A 567 -3.12 -25.43 -18.91
N VAL A 568 -2.42 -24.40 -19.40
CA VAL A 568 -1.10 -24.56 -20.02
C VAL A 568 -0.08 -25.11 -19.02
N GLN A 569 -0.08 -24.64 -17.77
CA GLN A 569 0.76 -25.21 -16.70
C GLN A 569 0.44 -26.68 -16.44
N ARG A 570 -0.85 -27.05 -16.37
CA ARG A 570 -1.26 -28.46 -16.22
C ARG A 570 -0.77 -29.31 -17.40
N TYR A 571 -0.91 -28.82 -18.63
CA TYR A 571 -0.43 -29.53 -19.81
C TYR A 571 1.08 -29.67 -19.83
N LEU A 572 1.81 -28.66 -19.36
CA LEU A 572 3.26 -28.74 -19.19
C LEU A 572 3.66 -29.81 -18.18
N SER A 573 2.97 -29.89 -17.04
CA SER A 573 3.22 -30.96 -16.05
C SER A 573 2.94 -32.35 -16.63
N ILE A 574 1.86 -32.51 -17.41
CA ILE A 574 1.53 -33.78 -18.08
C ILE A 574 2.59 -34.12 -19.13
N TYR A 575 3.00 -33.13 -19.93
CA TYR A 575 4.01 -33.29 -20.96
C TYR A 575 5.33 -33.80 -20.38
N LYS A 576 5.84 -33.13 -19.34
CA LYS A 576 7.07 -33.53 -18.65
C LYS A 576 6.97 -34.88 -17.95
N LYS A 577 5.83 -35.18 -17.34
CA LYS A 577 5.60 -36.47 -16.66
C LYS A 577 5.69 -37.65 -17.63
N ASN A 578 5.29 -37.43 -18.89
CA ASN A 578 5.19 -38.47 -19.91
C ASN A 578 6.36 -38.48 -20.90
N ASP A 579 7.28 -37.52 -20.84
CA ASP A 579 8.57 -37.53 -21.54
C ASP A 579 9.56 -38.43 -20.77
N LEU A 580 9.43 -39.75 -20.93
CA LEU A 580 10.12 -40.75 -20.13
C LEU A 580 11.61 -40.83 -20.48
N ASP A 581 11.96 -40.49 -21.71
CA ASP A 581 13.34 -40.48 -22.20
C ASP A 581 14.04 -39.12 -21.99
N ASN A 582 13.33 -38.12 -21.45
CA ASN A 582 13.80 -36.75 -21.24
C ASN A 582 14.36 -36.13 -22.54
N SER A 583 13.77 -36.47 -23.68
CA SER A 583 14.20 -35.96 -24.97
C SER A 583 13.81 -34.49 -25.18
N GLY A 584 12.87 -33.98 -24.38
CA GLY A 584 12.23 -32.67 -24.52
C GLY A 584 11.08 -32.67 -25.53
N THR A 585 10.80 -33.82 -26.14
CA THR A 585 9.81 -34.07 -27.19
C THR A 585 8.97 -35.29 -26.83
N MET A 586 7.73 -35.39 -27.30
CA MET A 586 6.87 -36.52 -26.97
C MET A 586 6.75 -37.51 -28.12
N SER A 587 7.05 -38.78 -27.88
CA SER A 587 6.83 -39.85 -28.85
C SER A 587 5.35 -40.27 -28.94
N THR A 588 4.97 -40.94 -30.03
CA THR A 588 3.56 -41.38 -30.22
C THR A 588 3.00 -42.31 -29.12
N PRO A 589 3.77 -43.21 -28.47
CA PRO A 589 3.28 -43.98 -27.32
C PRO A 589 3.07 -43.11 -26.08
N GLU A 590 3.98 -42.17 -25.81
CA GLU A 590 3.89 -41.24 -24.68
C GLU A 590 2.68 -40.32 -24.82
N MET A 591 2.39 -39.87 -26.04
CA MET A 591 1.18 -39.10 -26.37
C MET A 591 -0.10 -39.81 -25.93
N ARG A 592 -0.21 -41.13 -26.14
CA ARG A 592 -1.42 -41.88 -25.74
C ARG A 592 -1.63 -41.88 -24.24
N VAL A 593 -0.55 -41.93 -23.46
CA VAL A 593 -0.62 -41.87 -21.99
C VAL A 593 -0.91 -40.44 -21.54
N ALA A 594 -0.25 -39.45 -22.14
CA ALA A 594 -0.45 -38.03 -21.85
C ALA A 594 -1.90 -37.57 -22.10
N PHE A 595 -2.54 -38.04 -23.16
CA PHE A 595 -3.93 -37.67 -23.48
C PHE A 595 -4.92 -38.28 -22.49
N LYS A 596 -4.64 -39.51 -22.03
CA LYS A 596 -5.40 -40.15 -20.95
C LYS A 596 -5.24 -39.39 -19.63
N ASP A 597 -4.03 -38.99 -19.28
CA ASP A 597 -3.73 -38.17 -18.09
C ASP A 597 -4.37 -36.76 -18.18
N ALA A 598 -4.53 -36.23 -19.39
CA ALA A 598 -5.26 -34.99 -19.64
C ALA A 598 -6.79 -35.15 -19.50
N GLY A 599 -7.29 -36.39 -19.48
CA GLY A 599 -8.72 -36.72 -19.29
C GLY A 599 -9.44 -37.17 -20.57
N PHE A 600 -8.73 -37.36 -21.67
CA PHE A 600 -9.31 -37.79 -22.94
C PHE A 600 -9.18 -39.30 -23.14
N THR A 601 -10.31 -39.97 -23.41
CA THR A 601 -10.33 -41.38 -23.81
C THR A 601 -10.76 -41.48 -25.26
N LEU A 602 -9.79 -41.66 -26.16
CA LEU A 602 -9.98 -41.62 -27.60
C LEU A 602 -9.83 -43.01 -28.23
N ASN A 603 -10.50 -43.25 -29.35
CA ASN A 603 -10.32 -44.49 -30.13
C ASN A 603 -9.06 -44.42 -31.02
N ASN A 604 -8.65 -45.56 -31.56
CA ASN A 604 -7.42 -45.64 -32.37
C ASN A 604 -7.45 -44.78 -33.64
N THR A 605 -8.61 -44.61 -34.26
CA THR A 605 -8.77 -43.77 -35.46
C THR A 605 -8.48 -42.31 -35.14
N ILE A 606 -8.99 -41.79 -34.02
CA ILE A 606 -8.72 -40.43 -33.59
C ILE A 606 -7.23 -40.26 -33.27
N TYR A 607 -6.62 -41.20 -32.53
CA TYR A 607 -5.18 -41.13 -32.27
C TYR A 607 -4.33 -41.07 -33.57
N GLN A 608 -4.69 -41.85 -34.60
CA GLN A 608 -4.00 -41.81 -35.88
C GLN A 608 -4.12 -40.45 -36.56
N LEU A 609 -5.29 -39.82 -36.52
CA LEU A 609 -5.51 -38.48 -37.08
C LEU A 609 -4.74 -37.40 -36.33
N LEU A 610 -4.70 -37.48 -35.00
CA LEU A 610 -3.98 -36.51 -34.18
C LEU A 610 -2.47 -36.61 -34.40
N VAL A 611 -1.91 -37.82 -34.46
CA VAL A 611 -0.50 -38.02 -34.81
C VAL A 611 -0.24 -37.45 -36.20
N ALA A 612 -1.01 -37.84 -37.22
CA ALA A 612 -0.82 -37.35 -38.59
C ALA A 612 -0.90 -35.82 -38.75
N ARG A 613 -1.59 -35.13 -37.83
CA ARG A 613 -1.78 -33.66 -37.89
C ARG A 613 -0.74 -32.88 -37.08
N TYR A 614 -0.32 -33.40 -35.92
CA TYR A 614 0.45 -32.67 -34.90
C TYR A 614 1.86 -33.25 -34.66
N SER A 615 2.22 -34.39 -35.26
CA SER A 615 3.59 -34.90 -35.18
C SER A 615 4.48 -34.32 -36.27
N GLU A 616 5.74 -34.11 -35.92
CA GLU A 616 6.81 -33.78 -36.83
C GLU A 616 7.17 -34.99 -37.73
N PRO A 617 7.97 -34.80 -38.81
CA PRO A 617 8.36 -35.89 -39.72
C PRO A 617 9.07 -37.08 -39.04
N ASP A 618 9.67 -36.87 -37.88
CA ASP A 618 10.32 -37.90 -37.07
C ASP A 618 9.37 -38.61 -36.09
N MET A 619 8.07 -38.33 -36.18
CA MET A 619 6.99 -38.88 -35.34
C MET A 619 7.07 -38.43 -33.87
N THR A 620 7.76 -37.34 -33.59
CA THR A 620 7.71 -36.67 -32.28
C THR A 620 6.71 -35.51 -32.28
N ILE A 621 6.27 -35.10 -31.11
CA ILE A 621 5.35 -33.97 -30.91
C ILE A 621 6.02 -33.03 -29.94
N ASP A 622 6.22 -31.77 -30.36
CA ASP A 622 6.76 -30.73 -29.50
C ASP A 622 5.69 -30.13 -28.58
N PHE A 623 6.10 -29.24 -27.69
CA PHE A 623 5.18 -28.70 -26.69
C PHE A 623 4.07 -27.81 -27.30
N ASP A 624 4.37 -27.04 -28.36
CA ASP A 624 3.36 -26.22 -29.05
C ASP A 624 2.26 -27.10 -29.66
N ASN A 625 2.65 -28.10 -30.44
CA ASN A 625 1.72 -29.01 -31.09
C ASN A 625 0.90 -29.83 -30.07
N PHE A 626 1.52 -30.24 -28.96
CA PHE A 626 0.82 -30.94 -27.88
C PHE A 626 -0.30 -30.08 -27.27
N VAL A 627 0.00 -28.83 -26.92
CA VAL A 627 -0.98 -27.92 -26.33
C VAL A 627 -2.04 -27.53 -27.35
N GLY A 628 -1.67 -27.20 -28.58
CA GLY A 628 -2.62 -26.90 -29.65
C GLY A 628 -3.60 -28.05 -29.91
N CYS A 629 -3.11 -29.29 -29.85
CA CYS A 629 -3.93 -30.48 -29.99
C CYS A 629 -4.94 -30.65 -28.84
N LEU A 630 -4.52 -30.54 -27.58
CA LEU A 630 -5.40 -30.67 -26.42
C LEU A 630 -6.45 -29.57 -26.37
N MET A 631 -6.06 -28.31 -26.63
CA MET A 631 -7.00 -27.18 -26.67
C MET A 631 -8.04 -27.37 -27.77
N ARG A 632 -7.63 -27.88 -28.94
CA ARG A 632 -8.56 -28.16 -30.05
C ARG A 632 -9.50 -29.32 -29.78
N LEU A 633 -9.01 -30.39 -29.14
CA LEU A 633 -9.89 -31.45 -28.67
C LEU A 633 -10.89 -30.93 -27.65
N GLU A 634 -10.45 -30.12 -26.69
CA GLU A 634 -11.34 -29.56 -25.68
C GLU A 634 -12.46 -28.74 -26.32
N MET A 635 -12.16 -27.88 -27.30
CA MET A 635 -13.18 -27.15 -28.08
C MET A 635 -14.21 -28.10 -28.74
N MET A 636 -13.79 -29.25 -29.25
CA MET A 636 -14.68 -30.21 -29.90
C MET A 636 -15.57 -30.99 -28.92
N PHE A 637 -15.18 -31.07 -27.65
CA PHE A 637 -15.93 -31.77 -26.59
C PHE A 637 -16.73 -30.82 -25.68
N SER A 638 -16.62 -29.50 -25.87
CA SER A 638 -17.28 -28.47 -25.06
C SER A 638 -18.58 -27.92 -25.68
N GLU A 639 -19.07 -28.53 -26.77
CA GLU A 639 -20.43 -28.34 -27.29
C GLU A 639 -21.46 -29.28 -26.64
#